data_AF-A0A4U7KW00-F1
#
_entry.id   AF-A0A4U7KW00-F1
#
_cell.length_a   1.000
_cell.length_b   1.000
_cell.length_c   1.000
_cell.angle_alpha   90.00
_cell.angle_beta   90.00
_cell.angle_gamma   90.00
#
_symmetry.space_group_name_H-M   'P 1'
#
loop_
_entity.id
_entity.type
_entity.pdbx_description
1 polymer ?
#
loop_
_entity_poly.entity_id
_entity_poly.type
_entity_poly.pdbx_seq_one_letter_code
_entity_poly.pdbx_strand_id
1 'polypeptide(L)'
;MRSLSLWTILVLGLTSCFVAQANRGNNNNKRDCLSTSDSHGYLIAKAGETTEILTSRDDSSVVHHAASSFASDLMHMVPSCNVVVRNVTSASIRQQQADAKERVIVVGSVDSSSLLRELVSVDAAVAKEAERVKGQWESWSSLASGSALVVMGADKRGAAYGLYTLSEELGVSPWKWFADVQPTESHSAVYYSPASSGDTSFGSNACSHGPPLVKYRGIFLNDEAPALTNWARTHFKGPFPPHSAPQSFNDAMYTHVFELLLRLKANLIWPAMWSDSFAVAGLPDLPGSGMNGTDAAGPNQRLAHRMGIVYGTSHQEPMARNTPEWNTWYHGPWDYTKNQENITTYWKYGVERAQGLDTMYTMSMRGNGDKALEGANIELLETIMAKQKSLLPHDDASNSSKVTVPMMMCLYTEVQAYYNEGLQVPDDITLLWTDDNFGFIRRIPTEQEKKSRSGGAGLYYHADYVGPPRSYKWLNTVNLINAWEQLNVAFLNEQTEIFILNVGDLKPVEVPIHFTLNMAYDNTALRHAANVSTWLDTWAAKTFGTGAGDEHLKAAEVVRGYSWLNSRIKPELLNATTWSVVQHAEAEAVLSRWAELVRVVEDELMPYFRGKQNWDAFYQLVAYPTLASANLNKMYVAVGRNNLAGTQAKNSGNYWARLARSLFQHDQELTASYHALGNGKWQHMMSQPHMGSQYWQQPMRNMLPPLSYVHVEDEAWPNTALGSNIRVSVDGSMGAWPGDNQYNCADGYNCPDPSLVPLSRYDGNQHRRVWVSAGDSNAFAFSATTNVSWLHVSHRLTTLGSSSASNSSSSSSSFQNMERATMLDVTGKEGARRFERRSDGGFNAGGNFDDEVEVSVQVDWTQFDAVSCIDAGRKMHAGMVYINTTSVAAEQYVGMSAPTNVTVSLTVDPCTLSSSSSIPKGTFVASSADGAVSMLAEHAIVEPARNTTSTHTYLEPLPGYGLLGSAVTVLPPTADSIPTGDGPSLAFDFLAPSNCNASSFNVTLWLSPILNYRDKRPLRYALELDSDPASRVEVKPVPENITPGTNSADWGNVVSANIRKVTTTVQTNHTAAAGQKRTLRWWPLEPGLVLEKVVVEPQGKMSALTSLGMPESGRVGMV
;
A
#
# COMPACT_ATOMS: atom_id res chain seq x y z
N MET A 1 -50.90 14.00 36.35
CA MET A 1 -50.60 12.57 36.58
C MET A 1 -50.13 11.95 35.27
N ARG A 2 -48.82 11.60 35.22
CA ARG A 2 -48.14 10.56 34.41
C ARG A 2 -48.35 10.60 32.88
N SER A 3 -47.46 10.99 31.97
CA SER A 3 -45.99 11.15 31.88
C SER A 3 -45.15 9.93 32.32
N LEU A 4 -44.85 9.02 31.39
CA LEU A 4 -43.62 8.18 31.35
C LEU A 4 -43.66 7.23 30.14
N SER A 5 -43.08 7.66 29.00
CA SER A 5 -42.56 6.79 27.93
C SER A 5 -42.14 7.64 26.71
N LEU A 6 -40.90 8.17 26.71
CA LEU A 6 -40.12 8.57 25.51
C LEU A 6 -38.85 9.38 25.88
N TRP A 7 -38.07 8.97 26.89
CA TRP A 7 -36.75 9.57 27.16
C TRP A 7 -35.85 8.52 27.84
N THR A 8 -35.22 7.66 27.04
CA THR A 8 -34.08 6.84 27.52
C THR A 8 -33.07 6.42 26.44
N ILE A 9 -33.09 7.01 25.24
CA ILE A 9 -32.08 6.74 24.17
C ILE A 9 -31.30 8.02 23.75
N LEU A 10 -31.51 9.17 24.41
CA LEU A 10 -30.90 10.43 23.98
C LEU A 10 -29.87 11.07 24.94
N VAL A 11 -29.34 10.36 25.95
CA VAL A 11 -28.37 10.94 26.91
C VAL A 11 -27.19 10.01 27.23
N LEU A 12 -26.72 9.20 26.27
CA LEU A 12 -25.45 8.47 26.39
C LEU A 12 -24.51 8.63 25.17
N GLY A 13 -24.75 9.66 24.35
CA GLY A 13 -23.81 10.10 23.32
C GLY A 13 -23.31 11.48 23.68
N LEU A 14 -22.32 11.58 24.59
CA LEU A 14 -21.45 12.73 24.85
C LEU A 14 -20.65 12.45 26.15
N THR A 15 -19.60 11.64 26.05
CA THR A 15 -18.35 11.63 26.86
C THR A 15 -17.60 10.32 26.62
N SER A 16 -16.64 10.32 25.68
CA SER A 16 -15.54 9.34 25.64
C SER A 16 -14.45 9.83 24.68
N CYS A 17 -13.84 10.96 25.03
CA CYS A 17 -12.44 11.20 24.72
C CYS A 17 -11.62 10.79 25.96
N PHE A 18 -10.57 9.99 25.75
CA PHE A 18 -9.61 9.48 26.73
C PHE A 18 -10.12 8.43 27.73
N VAL A 19 -9.85 7.16 27.43
CA VAL A 19 -8.97 6.24 28.19
C VAL A 19 -8.83 4.97 27.34
N ALA A 20 -7.63 4.75 26.81
CA ALA A 20 -7.24 3.47 26.25
C ALA A 20 -6.96 2.50 27.41
N GLN A 21 -7.92 1.65 27.76
CA GLN A 21 -7.67 0.48 28.60
C GLN A 21 -8.74 -0.60 28.38
N ALA A 22 -8.26 -1.77 27.95
CA ALA A 22 -8.87 -3.09 28.07
C ALA A 22 -10.36 -3.24 27.68
N ASN A 23 -10.61 -3.47 26.38
CA ASN A 23 -11.75 -4.28 25.93
C ASN A 23 -11.23 -5.49 25.14
N ARG A 24 -10.69 -6.48 25.86
CA ARG A 24 -10.70 -7.86 25.39
C ARG A 24 -12.10 -8.41 25.70
N GLY A 25 -12.89 -8.69 24.66
CA GLY A 25 -14.10 -9.51 24.77
C GLY A 25 -15.42 -8.80 24.42
N ASN A 26 -15.76 -8.75 23.13
CA ASN A 26 -17.03 -9.24 22.55
C ASN A 26 -17.13 -8.76 21.08
N ASN A 27 -16.54 -9.54 20.15
CA ASN A 27 -16.85 -9.40 18.73
C ASN A 27 -18.14 -10.18 18.44
N ASN A 28 -19.30 -9.55 18.62
CA ASN A 28 -20.63 -10.12 18.39
C ASN A 28 -20.96 -10.41 16.89
N ASN A 29 -19.97 -10.42 15.99
CA ASN A 29 -20.15 -10.69 14.55
C ASN A 29 -19.24 -11.81 14.01
N LYS A 30 -18.58 -12.60 14.86
CA LYS A 30 -17.89 -13.80 14.37
C LYS A 30 -18.90 -14.87 13.98
N ARG A 31 -19.05 -15.13 12.68
CA ARG A 31 -19.70 -16.34 12.16
C ARG A 31 -18.69 -17.49 12.26
N ASP A 32 -18.49 -18.01 13.46
CA ASP A 32 -17.65 -19.21 13.64
C ASP A 32 -18.53 -20.44 13.37
N CYS A 33 -18.15 -21.26 12.38
CA CYS A 33 -18.82 -22.52 12.02
C CYS A 33 -18.33 -23.71 12.83
N LEU A 34 -17.08 -23.64 13.27
CA LEU A 34 -16.39 -24.76 13.90
C LEU A 34 -15.95 -24.45 15.34
N SER A 35 -15.94 -25.50 16.16
CA SER A 35 -15.38 -25.49 17.51
C SER A 35 -14.37 -26.63 17.66
N THR A 36 -13.26 -26.35 18.32
CA THR A 36 -12.22 -27.33 18.70
C THR A 36 -12.33 -27.76 20.16
N SER A 37 -13.21 -27.10 20.92
CA SER A 37 -13.64 -27.50 22.26
C SER A 37 -14.89 -28.38 22.17
N ASP A 38 -15.14 -29.20 23.19
CA ASP A 38 -16.35 -30.03 23.28
C ASP A 38 -17.60 -29.16 23.34
N SER A 39 -18.07 -28.79 22.16
CA SER A 39 -19.31 -28.10 21.90
C SER A 39 -20.36 -29.16 21.60
N HIS A 40 -21.60 -28.97 22.05
CA HIS A 40 -22.72 -29.86 21.76
C HIS A 40 -23.10 -29.93 20.25
N GLY A 41 -22.20 -29.51 19.34
CA GLY A 41 -22.32 -29.59 17.90
C GLY A 41 -21.93 -30.96 17.32
N TYR A 42 -21.99 -31.06 15.99
CA TYR A 42 -21.77 -32.31 15.27
C TYR A 42 -20.26 -32.61 15.13
N LEU A 43 -19.79 -33.75 15.64
CA LEU A 43 -18.38 -34.13 15.53
C LEU A 43 -18.00 -34.42 14.07
N ILE A 44 -17.03 -33.68 13.52
CA ILE A 44 -16.57 -33.85 12.13
C ILE A 44 -15.23 -34.56 12.00
N ALA A 45 -14.36 -34.48 13.01
CA ALA A 45 -13.09 -35.21 13.05
C ALA A 45 -12.59 -35.41 14.49
N LYS A 46 -11.90 -36.52 14.73
CA LYS A 46 -11.31 -36.86 16.03
C LYS A 46 -10.08 -37.75 15.86
N ALA A 47 -9.05 -37.48 16.67
CA ALA A 47 -7.81 -38.25 16.66
C ALA A 47 -8.07 -39.75 16.91
N GLY A 48 -7.45 -40.61 16.10
CA GLY A 48 -7.62 -42.07 16.16
C GLY A 48 -8.92 -42.61 15.56
N GLU A 49 -9.83 -41.76 15.08
CA GLU A 49 -11.10 -42.15 14.50
C GLU A 49 -11.13 -41.88 12.98
N THR A 50 -12.13 -42.44 12.29
CA THR A 50 -12.33 -42.25 10.84
C THR A 50 -13.52 -41.34 10.56
N THR A 51 -13.33 -40.39 9.65
CA THR A 51 -14.38 -39.55 9.05
C THR A 51 -14.53 -39.92 7.58
N GLU A 52 -15.75 -40.04 7.08
CA GLU A 52 -16.00 -40.23 5.64
C GLU A 52 -16.55 -38.94 5.01
N ILE A 53 -15.91 -38.48 3.93
CA ILE A 53 -16.46 -37.42 3.07
C ILE A 53 -17.07 -38.10 1.84
N LEU A 54 -18.35 -37.88 1.63
CA LEU A 54 -19.12 -38.48 0.55
C LEU A 54 -19.40 -37.44 -0.54
N THR A 55 -18.99 -37.77 -1.76
CA THR A 55 -19.29 -37.00 -2.96
C THR A 55 -20.00 -37.87 -3.98
N SER A 56 -20.72 -37.26 -4.92
CA SER A 56 -21.34 -37.99 -6.03
C SER A 56 -20.41 -38.06 -7.23
N ARG A 57 -20.40 -39.18 -7.98
CA ARG A 57 -19.55 -39.29 -9.19
C ARG A 57 -19.92 -38.30 -10.30
N ASP A 58 -21.16 -37.81 -10.30
CA ASP A 58 -21.68 -36.83 -11.26
C ASP A 58 -21.48 -35.37 -10.82
N ASP A 59 -20.87 -35.11 -9.65
CA ASP A 59 -20.42 -33.76 -9.30
C ASP A 59 -19.21 -33.33 -10.15
N SER A 60 -18.98 -32.02 -10.21
CA SER A 60 -17.84 -31.45 -10.93
C SER A 60 -16.50 -31.80 -10.27
N SER A 61 -15.43 -31.89 -11.07
CA SER A 61 -14.07 -32.20 -10.60
C SER A 61 -13.56 -31.26 -9.50
N VAL A 62 -13.98 -29.99 -9.50
CA VAL A 62 -13.60 -29.02 -8.45
C VAL A 62 -14.16 -29.41 -7.08
N VAL A 63 -15.37 -30.01 -7.02
CA VAL A 63 -15.98 -30.49 -5.78
C VAL A 63 -15.15 -31.65 -5.20
N HIS A 64 -14.75 -32.60 -6.06
CA HIS A 64 -13.88 -33.70 -5.65
C HIS A 64 -12.49 -33.23 -5.20
N HIS A 65 -11.93 -32.24 -5.89
CA HIS A 65 -10.66 -31.64 -5.51
C HIS A 65 -10.78 -30.95 -4.14
N ALA A 66 -11.80 -30.11 -3.94
CA ALA A 66 -12.04 -29.44 -2.66
C ALA A 66 -12.29 -30.44 -1.52
N ALA A 67 -13.05 -31.52 -1.75
CA ALA A 67 -13.26 -32.59 -0.77
C ALA A 67 -11.94 -33.29 -0.38
N SER A 68 -11.07 -33.58 -1.35
CA SER A 68 -9.76 -34.18 -1.11
C SER A 68 -8.81 -33.21 -0.38
N SER A 69 -8.85 -31.93 -0.75
CA SER A 69 -8.06 -30.88 -0.11
C SER A 69 -8.50 -30.68 1.35
N PHE A 70 -9.82 -30.61 1.61
CA PHE A 70 -10.38 -30.53 2.95
C PHE A 70 -10.10 -31.78 3.80
N ALA A 71 -10.12 -32.99 3.21
CA ALA A 71 -9.71 -34.21 3.91
C ALA A 71 -8.24 -34.14 4.36
N SER A 72 -7.35 -33.66 3.48
CA SER A 72 -5.94 -33.45 3.80
C SER A 72 -5.76 -32.40 4.91
N ASP A 73 -6.50 -31.30 4.82
CA ASP A 73 -6.49 -30.24 5.84
C ASP A 73 -6.98 -30.77 7.20
N LEU A 74 -8.06 -31.56 7.24
CA LEU A 74 -8.54 -32.21 8.48
C LEU A 74 -7.51 -33.17 9.08
N MET A 75 -6.87 -34.02 8.28
CA MET A 75 -5.83 -34.94 8.76
C MET A 75 -4.59 -34.20 9.27
N HIS A 76 -4.29 -33.04 8.68
CA HIS A 76 -3.18 -32.19 9.12
C HIS A 76 -3.50 -31.49 10.45
N MET A 77 -4.73 -30.98 10.60
CA MET A 77 -5.17 -30.26 11.79
C MET A 77 -5.57 -31.18 12.96
N VAL A 78 -5.95 -32.43 12.68
CA VAL A 78 -6.31 -33.45 13.68
C VAL A 78 -5.38 -34.66 13.51
N PRO A 79 -4.17 -34.64 14.11
CA PRO A 79 -3.20 -35.70 13.95
C PRO A 79 -3.79 -37.07 14.31
N SER A 80 -3.43 -38.12 13.56
CA SER A 80 -3.95 -39.50 13.67
C SER A 80 -5.43 -39.72 13.33
N CYS A 81 -6.18 -38.68 12.94
CA CYS A 81 -7.47 -38.87 12.27
C CYS A 81 -7.26 -39.49 10.89
N ASN A 82 -8.18 -40.34 10.45
CA ASN A 82 -8.22 -40.88 9.09
C ASN A 82 -9.43 -40.32 8.35
N VAL A 83 -9.23 -39.51 7.32
CA VAL A 83 -10.33 -38.94 6.52
C VAL A 83 -10.34 -39.58 5.14
N VAL A 84 -11.43 -40.27 4.81
CA VAL A 84 -11.57 -40.98 3.53
C VAL A 84 -12.62 -40.31 2.67
N VAL A 85 -12.23 -39.89 1.47
CA VAL A 85 -13.17 -39.38 0.45
C VAL A 85 -13.70 -40.54 -0.38
N ARG A 86 -15.03 -40.67 -0.49
CA ARG A 86 -15.68 -41.75 -1.26
C ARG A 86 -16.68 -41.17 -2.25
N ASN A 87 -16.60 -41.67 -3.49
CA ASN A 87 -17.66 -41.49 -4.47
C ASN A 87 -18.75 -42.53 -4.22
N VAL A 88 -19.96 -42.06 -3.94
CA VAL A 88 -21.10 -42.92 -3.58
C VAL A 88 -22.29 -42.67 -4.49
N THR A 89 -23.26 -43.59 -4.45
CA THR A 89 -24.56 -43.44 -5.12
C THR A 89 -25.65 -43.15 -4.11
N SER A 90 -26.80 -42.63 -4.54
CA SER A 90 -27.98 -42.42 -3.67
C SER A 90 -28.42 -43.71 -2.96
N ALA A 91 -28.28 -44.88 -3.60
CA ALA A 91 -28.56 -46.17 -2.98
C ALA A 91 -27.60 -46.51 -1.82
N SER A 92 -26.35 -46.07 -1.90
CA SER A 92 -25.33 -46.29 -0.87
C SER A 92 -25.62 -45.51 0.42
N ILE A 93 -26.21 -44.31 0.33
CA ILE A 93 -26.59 -43.53 1.52
C ILE A 93 -27.72 -44.21 2.30
N ARG A 94 -28.75 -44.74 1.62
CA ARG A 94 -29.84 -45.48 2.29
C ARG A 94 -29.32 -46.68 3.08
N GLN A 95 -28.26 -47.31 2.59
CA GLN A 95 -27.59 -48.42 3.27
C GLN A 95 -26.73 -47.94 4.45
N GLN A 96 -26.00 -46.81 4.31
CA GLN A 96 -25.23 -46.23 5.42
C GLN A 96 -26.09 -45.64 6.55
N GLN A 97 -27.28 -45.10 6.24
CA GLN A 97 -28.25 -44.68 7.25
C GLN A 97 -28.76 -45.87 8.08
N ALA A 98 -28.80 -47.08 7.51
CA ALA A 98 -29.15 -48.30 8.23
C ALA A 98 -28.00 -48.81 9.13
N ASP A 99 -26.75 -48.52 8.79
CA ASP A 99 -25.54 -48.97 9.50
C ASP A 99 -25.07 -48.01 10.62
N ALA A 100 -25.77 -46.88 10.84
CA ALA A 100 -25.49 -45.88 11.89
C ALA A 100 -24.02 -45.44 11.99
N LYS A 101 -23.34 -45.23 10.85
CA LYS A 101 -21.98 -44.68 10.85
C LYS A 101 -21.96 -43.26 11.44
N GLU A 102 -21.11 -43.05 12.44
CA GLU A 102 -20.80 -41.73 12.99
C GLU A 102 -19.79 -40.98 12.09
N ARG A 103 -19.83 -39.63 12.08
CA ARG A 103 -18.87 -38.73 11.39
C ARG A 103 -18.84 -38.85 9.86
N VAL A 104 -19.97 -38.55 9.23
CA VAL A 104 -20.15 -38.47 7.78
C VAL A 104 -20.31 -37.01 7.35
N ILE A 105 -19.56 -36.59 6.34
CA ILE A 105 -19.71 -35.29 5.69
C ILE A 105 -20.19 -35.55 4.26
N VAL A 106 -21.30 -34.97 3.83
CA VAL A 106 -21.80 -35.06 2.46
C VAL A 106 -21.60 -33.73 1.77
N VAL A 107 -21.01 -33.75 0.58
CA VAL A 107 -20.73 -32.54 -0.20
C VAL A 107 -21.27 -32.71 -1.61
N GLY A 108 -21.93 -31.68 -2.12
CA GLY A 108 -22.28 -31.64 -3.54
C GLY A 108 -22.95 -30.33 -3.94
N SER A 109 -23.14 -30.18 -5.25
CA SER A 109 -23.90 -29.08 -5.82
C SER A 109 -25.38 -29.45 -5.94
N VAL A 110 -26.27 -28.49 -5.66
CA VAL A 110 -27.73 -28.70 -5.66
C VAL A 110 -28.24 -29.17 -7.03
N ASP A 111 -27.72 -28.59 -8.10
CA ASP A 111 -28.25 -28.84 -9.45
C ASP A 111 -27.65 -30.08 -10.14
N SER A 112 -26.42 -30.48 -9.81
CA SER A 112 -25.73 -31.57 -10.53
C SER A 112 -25.52 -32.84 -9.72
N SER A 113 -25.42 -32.77 -8.39
CA SER A 113 -25.18 -33.94 -7.54
C SER A 113 -26.41 -34.84 -7.44
N SER A 114 -26.36 -36.06 -7.98
CA SER A 114 -27.41 -37.05 -7.72
C SER A 114 -27.53 -37.43 -6.24
N LEU A 115 -26.43 -37.34 -5.49
CA LEU A 115 -26.40 -37.56 -4.05
C LEU A 115 -27.20 -36.51 -3.28
N LEU A 116 -26.97 -35.22 -3.56
CA LEU A 116 -27.71 -34.15 -2.89
C LEU A 116 -29.18 -34.14 -3.29
N ARG A 117 -29.50 -34.40 -4.57
CA ARG A 117 -30.90 -34.50 -5.01
C ARG A 117 -31.68 -35.56 -4.25
N GLU A 118 -31.07 -36.72 -3.99
CA GLU A 118 -31.67 -37.74 -3.14
C GLU A 118 -31.86 -37.23 -1.71
N LEU A 119 -30.83 -36.66 -1.08
CA LEU A 119 -30.91 -36.13 0.29
C LEU A 119 -32.00 -35.07 0.44
N VAL A 120 -32.09 -34.13 -0.51
CA VAL A 120 -33.16 -33.12 -0.57
C VAL A 120 -34.54 -33.77 -0.69
N SER A 121 -34.67 -34.91 -1.37
CA SER A 121 -35.96 -35.59 -1.51
C SER A 121 -36.43 -36.35 -0.26
N VAL A 122 -35.49 -36.73 0.63
CA VAL A 122 -35.79 -37.56 1.81
C VAL A 122 -35.66 -36.82 3.15
N ASP A 123 -34.98 -35.67 3.19
CA ASP A 123 -34.77 -34.87 4.39
C ASP A 123 -35.30 -33.43 4.20
N ALA A 124 -36.40 -33.11 4.91
CA ALA A 124 -37.06 -31.82 4.79
C ALA A 124 -36.21 -30.64 5.30
N ALA A 125 -35.30 -30.85 6.25
CA ALA A 125 -34.41 -29.80 6.74
C ALA A 125 -33.34 -29.47 5.68
N VAL A 126 -32.77 -30.51 5.07
CA VAL A 126 -31.83 -30.35 3.93
C VAL A 126 -32.53 -29.68 2.75
N ALA A 127 -33.77 -30.07 2.43
CA ALA A 127 -34.55 -29.45 1.36
C ALA A 127 -34.78 -27.95 1.59
N LYS A 128 -35.20 -27.58 2.81
CA LYS A 128 -35.44 -26.18 3.18
C LYS A 128 -34.17 -25.33 3.09
N GLU A 129 -33.03 -25.90 3.46
CA GLU A 129 -31.75 -25.21 3.40
C GLU A 129 -31.23 -25.10 1.95
N ALA A 130 -31.38 -26.14 1.14
CA ALA A 130 -31.00 -26.13 -0.28
C ALA A 130 -31.74 -25.05 -1.08
N GLU A 131 -33.02 -24.80 -0.78
CA GLU A 131 -33.80 -23.73 -1.43
C GLU A 131 -33.26 -22.31 -1.15
N ARG A 132 -32.41 -22.11 -0.12
CA ARG A 132 -31.75 -20.81 0.12
C ARG A 132 -30.64 -20.49 -0.88
N VAL A 133 -30.02 -21.52 -1.44
CA VAL A 133 -28.86 -21.36 -2.35
C VAL A 133 -29.21 -21.66 -3.81
N LYS A 134 -30.28 -22.41 -4.06
CA LYS A 134 -30.71 -22.81 -5.41
C LYS A 134 -30.85 -21.62 -6.37
N GLY A 135 -30.22 -21.75 -7.54
CA GLY A 135 -30.23 -20.73 -8.60
C GLY A 135 -29.41 -19.48 -8.30
N GLN A 136 -28.72 -19.42 -7.15
CA GLN A 136 -27.83 -18.32 -6.80
C GLN A 136 -26.40 -18.57 -7.31
N TRP A 137 -25.69 -17.53 -7.70
CA TRP A 137 -24.31 -17.65 -8.17
C TRP A 137 -23.35 -17.93 -7.00
N GLU A 138 -22.67 -19.07 -7.01
CA GLU A 138 -21.60 -19.45 -6.07
C GLU A 138 -21.96 -19.43 -4.58
N SER A 139 -23.24 -19.32 -4.25
CA SER A 139 -23.75 -19.43 -2.88
C SER A 139 -23.57 -20.83 -2.34
N TRP A 140 -23.50 -20.94 -1.02
CA TRP A 140 -23.44 -22.24 -0.34
C TRP A 140 -24.05 -22.18 1.05
N SER A 141 -24.47 -23.34 1.54
CA SER A 141 -24.96 -23.51 2.90
C SER A 141 -24.59 -24.88 3.45
N SER A 142 -24.62 -25.02 4.76
CA SER A 142 -24.32 -26.25 5.46
C SER A 142 -25.21 -26.45 6.68
N LEU A 143 -25.58 -27.70 6.97
CA LEU A 143 -26.28 -28.06 8.20
C LEU A 143 -25.87 -29.44 8.69
N ALA A 144 -25.93 -29.65 10.00
CA ALA A 144 -25.96 -30.99 10.56
C ALA A 144 -27.40 -31.52 10.50
N SER A 145 -27.61 -32.67 9.84
CA SER A 145 -28.89 -33.36 9.81
C SER A 145 -28.71 -34.86 10.04
N GLY A 146 -29.46 -35.42 10.99
CA GLY A 146 -29.31 -36.81 11.41
C GLY A 146 -27.89 -37.12 11.87
N SER A 147 -27.23 -38.07 11.21
CA SER A 147 -25.85 -38.48 11.49
C SER A 147 -24.82 -37.90 10.51
N ALA A 148 -25.14 -36.85 9.76
CA ALA A 148 -24.23 -36.24 8.78
C ALA A 148 -24.18 -34.71 8.83
N LEU A 149 -23.01 -34.13 8.49
CA LEU A 149 -22.88 -32.74 8.06
C LEU A 149 -23.10 -32.68 6.55
N VAL A 150 -24.05 -31.88 6.07
CA VAL A 150 -24.32 -31.70 4.64
C VAL A 150 -23.83 -30.31 4.23
N VAL A 151 -22.93 -30.24 3.25
CA VAL A 151 -22.41 -29.00 2.64
C VAL A 151 -22.90 -28.93 1.21
N MET A 152 -23.62 -27.85 0.88
CA MET A 152 -24.38 -27.71 -0.35
C MET A 152 -24.00 -26.43 -1.06
N GLY A 153 -23.48 -26.55 -2.28
CA GLY A 153 -23.29 -25.41 -3.17
C GLY A 153 -24.48 -25.22 -4.08
N ALA A 154 -24.82 -23.98 -4.40
CA ALA A 154 -25.72 -23.68 -5.51
C ALA A 154 -25.16 -24.25 -6.82
N ASP A 155 -23.85 -24.11 -7.01
CA ASP A 155 -23.08 -24.61 -8.14
C ASP A 155 -21.77 -25.29 -7.69
N LYS A 156 -20.95 -25.68 -8.66
CA LYS A 156 -19.66 -26.36 -8.44
C LYS A 156 -18.68 -25.54 -7.58
N ARG A 157 -18.68 -24.21 -7.70
CA ARG A 157 -17.77 -23.33 -6.97
C ARG A 157 -18.29 -23.02 -5.58
N GLY A 158 -19.59 -22.81 -5.41
CA GLY A 158 -20.22 -22.68 -4.10
C GLY A 158 -19.90 -23.87 -3.19
N ALA A 159 -20.03 -25.10 -3.70
CA ALA A 159 -19.71 -26.31 -2.92
C ALA A 159 -18.23 -26.35 -2.50
N ALA A 160 -17.32 -25.94 -3.38
CA ALA A 160 -15.90 -25.84 -3.06
C ALA A 160 -15.60 -24.74 -2.03
N TYR A 161 -16.25 -23.57 -2.14
CA TYR A 161 -16.06 -22.46 -1.20
C TYR A 161 -16.57 -22.77 0.20
N GLY A 162 -17.65 -23.55 0.33
CA GLY A 162 -18.08 -24.07 1.63
C GLY A 162 -16.97 -24.86 2.31
N LEU A 163 -16.36 -25.81 1.60
CA LEU A 163 -15.25 -26.60 2.14
C LEU A 163 -14.00 -25.77 2.45
N TYR A 164 -13.62 -24.84 1.57
CA TYR A 164 -12.45 -23.98 1.82
C TYR A 164 -12.69 -22.95 2.92
N THR A 165 -13.93 -22.54 3.18
CA THR A 165 -14.28 -21.72 4.35
C THR A 165 -14.08 -22.52 5.62
N LEU A 166 -14.55 -23.78 5.65
CA LEU A 166 -14.27 -24.68 6.75
C LEU A 166 -12.76 -24.87 6.93
N SER A 167 -11.99 -25.20 5.88
CA SER A 167 -10.51 -25.29 5.97
C SER A 167 -9.86 -24.07 6.62
N GLU A 168 -10.29 -22.85 6.25
CA GLU A 168 -9.74 -21.63 6.82
C GLU A 168 -10.10 -21.47 8.30
N GLU A 169 -11.33 -21.81 8.69
CA GLU A 169 -11.75 -21.80 10.10
C GLU A 169 -11.06 -22.86 10.96
N LEU A 170 -10.69 -24.01 10.37
CA LEU A 170 -9.80 -24.97 11.05
C LEU A 170 -8.43 -24.37 11.36
N GLY A 171 -8.02 -23.28 10.68
CA GLY A 171 -6.69 -22.69 10.82
C GLY A 171 -5.74 -22.99 9.66
N VAL A 172 -6.23 -23.53 8.53
CA VAL A 172 -5.40 -23.72 7.33
C VAL A 172 -5.44 -22.48 6.45
N SER A 173 -4.32 -21.75 6.42
CA SER A 173 -4.17 -20.54 5.61
C SER A 173 -4.30 -20.81 4.11
N PRO A 174 -4.96 -19.92 3.33
CA PRO A 174 -4.87 -19.93 1.86
C PRO A 174 -3.42 -19.91 1.35
N TRP A 175 -2.52 -19.31 2.12
CA TRP A 175 -1.11 -19.11 1.76
C TRP A 175 -0.19 -20.26 2.17
N LYS A 176 -0.74 -21.43 2.54
CA LYS A 176 0.04 -22.60 2.97
C LYS A 176 1.16 -23.00 2.01
N TRP A 177 0.95 -22.81 0.71
CA TRP A 177 1.92 -23.17 -0.31
C TRP A 177 2.69 -21.95 -0.85
N PHE A 178 2.02 -20.83 -1.14
CA PHE A 178 2.69 -19.66 -1.73
C PHE A 178 3.45 -18.78 -0.74
N ALA A 179 3.25 -18.95 0.57
CA ALA A 179 4.03 -18.28 1.60
C ALA A 179 4.40 -19.18 2.79
N ASP A 180 4.45 -20.50 2.56
CA ASP A 180 4.88 -21.52 3.53
C ASP A 180 4.17 -21.50 4.88
N VAL A 181 2.97 -20.93 4.94
CA VAL A 181 2.21 -20.77 6.19
C VAL A 181 1.80 -22.14 6.70
N GLN A 182 2.39 -22.55 7.82
CA GLN A 182 2.01 -23.77 8.54
C GLN A 182 0.95 -23.44 9.59
N PRO A 183 0.01 -24.36 9.86
CA PRO A 183 -0.92 -24.21 10.97
C PRO A 183 -0.20 -23.98 12.30
N THR A 184 -0.78 -23.14 13.14
CA THR A 184 -0.18 -22.70 14.39
C THR A 184 -0.54 -23.60 15.56
N GLU A 185 -1.58 -24.42 15.40
CA GLU A 185 -2.12 -25.32 16.40
C GLU A 185 -2.54 -26.66 15.76
N SER A 186 -2.84 -27.65 16.60
CA SER A 186 -3.47 -28.92 16.21
C SER A 186 -4.55 -29.27 17.23
N HIS A 187 -5.52 -30.08 16.84
CA HIS A 187 -6.70 -30.34 17.65
C HIS A 187 -6.90 -31.85 17.87
N SER A 188 -7.46 -32.22 19.04
CA SER A 188 -7.84 -33.62 19.32
C SER A 188 -9.18 -34.00 18.68
N ALA A 189 -10.06 -33.01 18.49
CA ALA A 189 -11.36 -33.15 17.86
C ALA A 189 -11.82 -31.81 17.26
N VAL A 190 -12.68 -31.86 16.26
CA VAL A 190 -13.32 -30.70 15.63
C VAL A 190 -14.80 -30.97 15.47
N TYR A 191 -15.62 -29.98 15.81
CA TYR A 191 -17.07 -30.03 15.82
C TYR A 191 -17.63 -28.93 14.93
N TYR A 192 -18.68 -29.24 14.18
CA TYR A 192 -19.53 -28.27 13.49
C TYR A 192 -20.56 -27.71 14.47
N SER A 193 -20.43 -26.43 14.80
CA SER A 193 -21.21 -25.73 15.82
C SER A 193 -21.41 -24.26 15.42
N PRO A 194 -22.20 -23.97 14.37
CA PRO A 194 -22.40 -22.61 13.89
C PRO A 194 -22.95 -21.71 14.99
N ALA A 195 -22.27 -20.58 15.23
CA ALA A 195 -22.76 -19.55 16.14
C ALA A 195 -24.07 -18.94 15.59
N SER A 196 -25.05 -18.70 16.46
CA SER A 196 -26.33 -18.11 16.05
C SER A 196 -26.13 -16.66 15.58
N SER A 197 -25.97 -16.45 14.26
CA SER A 197 -25.91 -15.11 13.70
C SER A 197 -27.31 -14.49 13.71
N GLY A 198 -27.43 -13.26 14.25
CA GLY A 198 -28.68 -12.48 14.20
C GLY A 198 -29.12 -12.05 12.80
N ASP A 199 -28.35 -12.39 11.77
CA ASP A 199 -28.69 -12.17 10.36
C ASP A 199 -29.59 -13.30 9.86
N THR A 200 -30.87 -12.98 9.69
CA THR A 200 -31.91 -13.94 9.28
C THR A 200 -31.97 -14.18 7.77
N SER A 201 -31.18 -13.46 6.96
CA SER A 201 -31.25 -13.55 5.50
C SER A 201 -30.67 -14.85 4.94
N PHE A 202 -29.68 -15.44 5.63
CA PHE A 202 -29.10 -16.76 5.30
C PHE A 202 -29.03 -17.78 6.46
N GLY A 203 -29.68 -17.48 7.60
CA GLY A 203 -30.05 -18.46 8.63
C GLY A 203 -29.34 -18.31 9.98
N SER A 204 -30.00 -18.74 11.06
CA SER A 204 -29.52 -18.61 12.44
C SER A 204 -28.89 -19.87 13.04
N ASN A 205 -28.90 -21.01 12.33
CA ASN A 205 -28.44 -22.33 12.83
C ASN A 205 -27.55 -23.08 11.82
N ALA A 206 -27.07 -22.41 10.77
CA ALA A 206 -26.35 -22.99 9.64
C ALA A 206 -25.20 -22.05 9.25
N CYS A 207 -24.12 -22.61 8.72
CA CYS A 207 -23.08 -21.83 8.08
C CYS A 207 -23.31 -21.73 6.59
N SER A 208 -23.37 -20.50 6.11
CA SER A 208 -23.79 -20.19 4.76
C SER A 208 -23.22 -18.86 4.29
N HIS A 209 -23.17 -18.72 2.97
CA HIS A 209 -22.84 -17.48 2.30
C HIS A 209 -23.75 -17.32 1.07
N GLY A 210 -24.28 -16.11 0.89
CA GLY A 210 -25.04 -15.75 -0.30
C GLY A 210 -24.15 -15.56 -1.53
N PRO A 211 -24.66 -14.95 -2.60
CA PRO A 211 -23.84 -14.63 -3.76
C PRO A 211 -22.65 -13.74 -3.36
N PRO A 212 -21.44 -13.96 -3.88
CA PRO A 212 -20.31 -13.05 -3.70
C PRO A 212 -20.67 -11.64 -4.18
N LEU A 213 -20.10 -10.61 -3.53
CA LEU A 213 -20.30 -9.21 -3.93
C LEU A 213 -19.93 -8.98 -5.39
N VAL A 214 -18.80 -9.54 -5.83
CA VAL A 214 -18.32 -9.47 -7.21
C VAL A 214 -18.41 -10.84 -7.88
N LYS A 215 -19.02 -10.89 -9.07
CA LYS A 215 -19.35 -12.14 -9.76
C LYS A 215 -18.13 -12.88 -10.29
N TYR A 216 -17.22 -12.19 -10.98
CA TYR A 216 -15.93 -12.73 -11.42
C TYR A 216 -14.79 -12.01 -10.70
N ARG A 217 -13.97 -12.77 -9.96
CA ARG A 217 -12.95 -12.23 -9.04
C ARG A 217 -11.65 -12.94 -9.30
N GLY A 218 -10.57 -12.22 -9.53
CA GLY A 218 -9.33 -12.85 -9.93
C GLY A 218 -8.09 -11.99 -9.85
N ILE A 219 -7.00 -12.58 -10.33
CA ILE A 219 -5.70 -11.93 -10.47
C ILE A 219 -5.23 -12.00 -11.92
N PHE A 220 -4.35 -11.08 -12.27
CA PHE A 220 -3.58 -11.08 -13.50
C PHE A 220 -2.10 -11.29 -13.15
N LEU A 221 -1.56 -12.44 -13.56
CA LEU A 221 -0.11 -12.66 -13.55
C LEU A 221 0.46 -11.90 -14.75
N ASN A 222 1.20 -10.84 -14.49
CA ASN A 222 1.78 -9.95 -15.48
C ASN A 222 3.17 -9.55 -15.03
N ASP A 223 3.88 -8.79 -15.86
CA ASP A 223 5.15 -8.16 -15.49
C ASP A 223 6.20 -9.22 -15.03
N GLU A 224 5.98 -10.47 -15.44
CA GLU A 224 6.40 -11.72 -14.78
C GLU A 224 7.88 -12.07 -14.99
N ALA A 225 8.60 -11.23 -15.74
CA ALA A 225 10.01 -11.40 -16.01
C ALA A 225 10.81 -10.25 -15.36
N PRO A 226 11.89 -10.55 -14.64
CA PRO A 226 12.57 -11.85 -14.59
C PRO A 226 12.10 -12.82 -13.48
N ALA A 227 11.34 -12.37 -12.48
CA ALA A 227 11.18 -13.11 -11.23
C ALA A 227 10.33 -14.39 -11.37
N LEU A 228 9.02 -14.26 -11.59
CA LEU A 228 8.09 -15.38 -11.67
C LEU A 228 8.45 -16.34 -12.82
N THR A 229 8.90 -15.81 -13.96
CA THR A 229 9.35 -16.58 -15.13
C THR A 229 10.54 -17.49 -14.80
N ASN A 230 11.59 -16.96 -14.19
CA ASN A 230 12.78 -17.75 -13.86
C ASN A 230 12.50 -18.72 -12.70
N TRP A 231 11.68 -18.32 -11.73
CA TRP A 231 11.19 -19.21 -10.68
C TRP A 231 10.43 -20.41 -11.27
N ALA A 232 9.49 -20.16 -12.17
CA ALA A 232 8.69 -21.22 -12.80
C ALA A 232 9.56 -22.17 -13.63
N ARG A 233 10.50 -21.64 -14.44
CA ARG A 233 11.44 -22.47 -15.21
C ARG A 233 12.29 -23.36 -14.32
N THR A 234 12.74 -22.84 -13.17
CA THR A 234 13.59 -23.56 -12.22
C THR A 234 12.82 -24.66 -11.49
N HIS A 235 11.63 -24.36 -10.96
CA HIS A 235 10.90 -25.28 -10.09
C HIS A 235 9.91 -26.20 -10.82
N PHE A 236 9.42 -25.79 -11.99
CA PHE A 236 8.49 -26.57 -12.82
C PHE A 236 9.11 -27.05 -14.15
N LYS A 237 10.44 -26.90 -14.28
CA LYS A 237 11.28 -27.48 -15.34
C LYS A 237 10.89 -27.06 -16.76
N GLY A 238 10.70 -25.76 -16.96
CA GLY A 238 10.54 -25.15 -18.29
C GLY A 238 11.88 -24.93 -19.02
N PRO A 239 11.85 -24.52 -20.31
CA PRO A 239 10.63 -24.29 -21.09
C PRO A 239 10.01 -25.60 -21.62
N PHE A 240 8.71 -25.61 -21.85
CA PHE A 240 7.95 -26.76 -22.37
C PHE A 240 7.21 -26.41 -23.67
N PRO A 241 6.61 -27.40 -24.36
CA PRO A 241 5.96 -27.19 -25.66
C PRO A 241 4.83 -26.13 -25.64
N PRO A 242 4.46 -25.56 -26.80
CA PRO A 242 4.88 -25.96 -28.13
C PRO A 242 6.35 -25.63 -28.46
N HIS A 243 7.03 -26.48 -29.23
CA HIS A 243 8.46 -26.27 -29.53
C HIS A 243 8.69 -25.00 -30.36
N SER A 244 7.73 -24.68 -31.21
CA SER A 244 7.70 -23.44 -31.99
C SER A 244 7.52 -22.17 -31.14
N ALA A 245 6.97 -22.29 -29.92
CA ALA A 245 6.79 -21.18 -28.97
C ALA A 245 7.04 -21.68 -27.53
N PRO A 246 8.30 -21.79 -27.07
CA PRO A 246 8.61 -22.41 -25.77
C PRO A 246 8.00 -21.64 -24.58
N GLN A 247 7.39 -22.38 -23.66
CA GLN A 247 6.55 -21.85 -22.58
C GLN A 247 7.21 -22.01 -21.20
N SER A 248 6.98 -21.08 -20.28
CA SER A 248 7.55 -21.02 -18.93
C SER A 248 6.58 -21.53 -17.83
N PHE A 249 5.26 -21.45 -18.02
CA PHE A 249 4.23 -21.78 -17.01
C PHE A 249 3.29 -22.96 -17.35
N ASN A 250 3.48 -24.12 -16.73
CA ASN A 250 2.69 -25.33 -17.00
C ASN A 250 1.56 -25.57 -15.99
N ASP A 251 0.80 -26.64 -16.21
CA ASP A 251 -0.38 -26.99 -15.42
C ASP A 251 -0.02 -27.46 -14.01
N ALA A 252 1.19 -27.99 -13.82
CA ALA A 252 1.72 -28.29 -12.48
C ALA A 252 1.90 -27.02 -11.64
N MET A 253 2.42 -25.93 -12.22
CA MET A 253 2.50 -24.62 -11.55
C MET A 253 1.11 -24.04 -11.32
N TYR A 254 0.27 -24.02 -12.35
CA TYR A 254 -1.07 -23.46 -12.26
C TYR A 254 -2.00 -24.23 -11.32
N THR A 255 -1.74 -25.51 -11.04
CA THR A 255 -2.48 -26.27 -10.00
C THR A 255 -2.39 -25.56 -8.65
N HIS A 256 -1.20 -25.07 -8.28
CA HIS A 256 -1.02 -24.32 -7.05
C HIS A 256 -1.71 -22.95 -7.10
N VAL A 257 -1.64 -22.25 -8.24
CA VAL A 257 -2.31 -20.95 -8.42
C VAL A 257 -3.83 -21.10 -8.31
N PHE A 258 -4.41 -22.12 -8.92
CA PHE A 258 -5.85 -22.36 -8.89
C PHE A 258 -6.34 -22.82 -7.51
N GLU A 259 -5.56 -23.63 -6.79
CA GLU A 259 -5.89 -23.94 -5.40
C GLU A 259 -5.86 -22.67 -4.52
N LEU A 260 -4.86 -21.80 -4.70
CA LEU A 260 -4.81 -20.51 -4.00
C LEU A 260 -6.05 -19.65 -4.31
N LEU A 261 -6.42 -19.50 -5.58
CA LEU A 261 -7.61 -18.74 -5.96
C LEU A 261 -8.88 -19.32 -5.34
N LEU A 262 -9.07 -20.64 -5.36
CA LEU A 262 -10.24 -21.27 -4.73
C LEU A 262 -10.26 -21.05 -3.20
N ARG A 263 -9.10 -21.14 -2.53
CA ARG A 263 -8.98 -20.86 -1.08
C ARG A 263 -9.24 -19.39 -0.74
N LEU A 264 -8.94 -18.48 -1.65
CA LEU A 264 -9.27 -17.05 -1.59
C LEU A 264 -10.67 -16.73 -2.15
N LYS A 265 -11.48 -17.76 -2.44
CA LYS A 265 -12.83 -17.65 -2.97
C LYS A 265 -12.91 -16.86 -4.27
N ALA A 266 -11.86 -16.89 -5.09
CA ALA A 266 -11.76 -16.32 -6.42
C ALA A 266 -12.08 -17.37 -7.51
N ASN A 267 -12.40 -16.91 -8.72
CA ASN A 267 -12.85 -17.75 -9.83
C ASN A 267 -12.32 -17.33 -11.21
N LEU A 268 -11.53 -16.25 -11.33
CA LEU A 268 -11.03 -15.73 -12.60
C LEU A 268 -9.49 -15.69 -12.60
N ILE A 269 -8.88 -15.98 -13.74
CA ILE A 269 -7.45 -15.80 -13.98
C ILE A 269 -7.22 -15.10 -15.32
N TRP A 270 -6.38 -14.07 -15.32
CA TRP A 270 -5.61 -13.67 -16.49
C TRP A 270 -4.19 -14.23 -16.31
N PRO A 271 -3.76 -15.18 -17.16
CA PRO A 271 -2.48 -15.84 -16.99
C PRO A 271 -1.32 -14.99 -17.51
N ALA A 272 -0.09 -15.41 -17.18
CA ALA A 272 1.15 -14.85 -17.71
C ALA A 272 1.14 -14.91 -19.24
N MET A 273 1.57 -13.83 -19.88
CA MET A 273 1.34 -13.60 -21.31
C MET A 273 2.45 -12.84 -22.03
N TRP A 274 3.51 -12.37 -21.36
CA TRP A 274 4.59 -11.65 -22.02
C TRP A 274 5.32 -12.51 -23.05
N SER A 275 5.56 -13.77 -22.71
CA SER A 275 6.20 -14.75 -23.60
C SER A 275 5.46 -16.10 -23.64
N ASP A 276 4.39 -16.23 -22.87
CA ASP A 276 3.63 -17.46 -22.71
C ASP A 276 2.24 -17.37 -23.37
N SER A 277 1.67 -18.52 -23.72
CA SER A 277 0.40 -18.72 -24.41
C SER A 277 -0.38 -19.80 -23.70
N PHE A 278 -1.01 -19.39 -22.59
CA PHE A 278 -1.63 -20.26 -21.60
C PHE A 278 -2.52 -21.35 -22.21
N ALA A 279 -3.40 -20.98 -23.14
CA ALA A 279 -4.42 -21.90 -23.66
C ALA A 279 -3.88 -23.04 -24.54
N VAL A 280 -2.64 -22.92 -25.03
CA VAL A 280 -1.98 -23.92 -25.88
C VAL A 280 -0.69 -24.47 -25.27
N ALA A 281 -0.28 -23.94 -24.12
CA ALA A 281 0.90 -24.35 -23.38
C ALA A 281 0.83 -25.85 -23.03
N GLY A 282 1.90 -26.59 -23.34
CA GLY A 282 2.01 -28.04 -23.16
C GLY A 282 1.54 -28.89 -24.35
N LEU A 283 0.97 -28.29 -25.40
CA LEU A 283 0.70 -29.00 -26.66
C LEU A 283 2.00 -29.17 -27.47
N PRO A 284 2.20 -30.28 -28.22
CA PRO A 284 3.46 -30.53 -28.93
C PRO A 284 3.83 -29.43 -29.94
N ASP A 285 3.11 -29.34 -31.04
CA ASP A 285 3.08 -28.21 -31.96
C ASP A 285 1.69 -28.24 -32.60
N LEU A 286 1.16 -27.07 -32.95
CA LEU A 286 -0.20 -26.95 -33.46
C LEU A 286 -0.25 -27.25 -34.97
N PRO A 287 -1.17 -28.11 -35.45
CA PRO A 287 -1.38 -28.29 -36.89
C PRO A 287 -1.73 -26.97 -37.58
N GLY A 288 -1.16 -26.75 -38.76
CA GLY A 288 -1.32 -25.49 -39.49
C GLY A 288 -0.91 -24.26 -38.66
N SER A 289 0.03 -24.42 -37.73
CA SER A 289 0.46 -23.40 -36.78
C SER A 289 -0.70 -22.82 -35.94
N GLY A 290 -1.74 -23.61 -35.67
CA GLY A 290 -2.90 -23.14 -34.90
C GLY A 290 -3.89 -22.27 -35.68
N MET A 291 -3.76 -22.15 -37.01
CA MET A 291 -4.76 -21.46 -37.85
C MET A 291 -6.04 -22.26 -38.06
N ASN A 292 -5.92 -23.58 -38.17
CA ASN A 292 -7.02 -24.53 -38.39
C ASN A 292 -6.76 -25.84 -37.60
N GLY A 293 -6.20 -25.68 -36.39
CA GLY A 293 -5.64 -26.76 -35.57
C GLY A 293 -6.67 -27.63 -34.85
N THR A 294 -6.23 -28.50 -33.95
CA THR A 294 -6.97 -29.65 -33.37
C THR A 294 -8.23 -29.35 -32.53
N ASP A 295 -8.75 -28.12 -32.49
CA ASP A 295 -9.81 -27.66 -31.57
C ASP A 295 -9.54 -28.02 -30.09
N ALA A 296 -8.28 -28.31 -29.75
CA ALA A 296 -7.91 -28.88 -28.46
C ALA A 296 -7.26 -27.82 -27.58
N ALA A 297 -7.89 -27.53 -26.44
CA ALA A 297 -7.27 -26.77 -25.38
C ALA A 297 -6.07 -27.52 -24.78
N GLY A 298 -5.00 -26.79 -24.48
CA GLY A 298 -3.84 -27.28 -23.75
C GLY A 298 -4.16 -27.68 -22.31
N PRO A 299 -3.26 -28.42 -21.63
CA PRO A 299 -3.44 -28.87 -20.25
C PRO A 299 -3.77 -27.75 -19.27
N ASN A 300 -3.19 -26.56 -19.42
CA ASN A 300 -3.45 -25.38 -18.57
C ASN A 300 -4.93 -24.95 -18.59
N GLN A 301 -5.50 -24.71 -19.76
CA GLN A 301 -6.91 -24.29 -19.89
C GLN A 301 -7.88 -25.40 -19.47
N ARG A 302 -7.56 -26.67 -19.77
CA ARG A 302 -8.36 -27.80 -19.28
C ARG A 302 -8.32 -27.91 -17.75
N LEU A 303 -7.16 -27.65 -17.14
CA LEU A 303 -7.03 -27.62 -15.69
C LEU A 303 -7.86 -26.49 -15.08
N ALA A 304 -7.85 -25.29 -15.68
CA ALA A 304 -8.66 -24.16 -15.20
C ALA A 304 -10.13 -24.55 -15.10
N HIS A 305 -10.72 -25.09 -16.18
CA HIS A 305 -12.11 -25.57 -16.17
C HIS A 305 -12.35 -26.67 -15.14
N ARG A 306 -11.43 -27.65 -15.01
CA ARG A 306 -11.55 -28.73 -14.00
C ARG A 306 -11.50 -28.22 -12.57
N MET A 307 -10.74 -27.16 -12.32
CA MET A 307 -10.63 -26.48 -11.03
C MET A 307 -11.72 -25.40 -10.84
N GLY A 308 -12.66 -25.27 -11.78
CA GLY A 308 -13.71 -24.27 -11.72
C GLY A 308 -13.24 -22.84 -11.95
N ILE A 309 -12.00 -22.61 -12.39
CA ILE A 309 -11.45 -21.29 -12.70
C ILE A 309 -11.81 -20.91 -14.13
N VAL A 310 -12.42 -19.73 -14.29
CA VAL A 310 -12.72 -19.09 -15.56
C VAL A 310 -11.41 -18.53 -16.14
N TYR A 311 -11.06 -18.99 -17.34
CA TYR A 311 -9.93 -18.46 -18.08
C TYR A 311 -10.35 -17.18 -18.82
N GLY A 312 -9.63 -16.08 -18.58
CA GLY A 312 -9.74 -14.85 -19.36
C GLY A 312 -8.37 -14.39 -19.87
N THR A 313 -8.36 -13.33 -20.65
CA THR A 313 -7.15 -12.72 -21.21
C THR A 313 -7.14 -11.22 -20.95
N SER A 314 -5.97 -10.59 -21.00
CA SER A 314 -5.85 -9.15 -20.81
C SER A 314 -6.62 -8.37 -21.89
N HIS A 315 -6.83 -7.08 -21.67
CA HIS A 315 -7.65 -6.22 -22.54
C HIS A 315 -7.15 -6.07 -23.99
N GLN A 316 -5.93 -6.49 -24.30
CA GLN A 316 -5.35 -6.45 -25.64
C GLN A 316 -5.35 -7.81 -26.35
N GLU A 317 -5.85 -8.85 -25.71
CA GLU A 317 -5.79 -10.24 -26.16
C GLU A 317 -7.19 -10.77 -26.49
N PRO A 318 -7.84 -10.30 -27.57
CA PRO A 318 -9.22 -10.61 -27.82
C PRO A 318 -9.45 -12.09 -28.16
N MET A 319 -10.68 -12.53 -27.92
CA MET A 319 -11.18 -13.85 -28.32
C MET A 319 -10.44 -15.04 -27.71
N ALA A 320 -9.97 -14.87 -26.46
CA ALA A 320 -9.25 -15.86 -25.67
C ALA A 320 -7.88 -16.27 -26.27
N ARG A 321 -7.23 -15.39 -27.03
CA ARG A 321 -5.96 -15.66 -27.72
C ARG A 321 -4.83 -14.81 -27.15
N ASN A 322 -3.77 -15.44 -26.62
CA ASN A 322 -2.66 -14.70 -26.03
C ASN A 322 -1.79 -14.02 -27.10
N THR A 323 -1.22 -12.87 -26.78
CA THR A 323 -0.40 -12.07 -27.74
C THR A 323 0.73 -12.87 -28.41
N PRO A 324 1.50 -13.73 -27.70
CA PRO A 324 2.55 -14.51 -28.34
C PRO A 324 2.04 -15.52 -29.39
N GLU A 325 0.77 -15.93 -29.34
CA GLU A 325 0.18 -16.81 -30.36
C GLU A 325 0.16 -16.12 -31.74
N TRP A 326 -0.22 -14.85 -31.78
CA TRP A 326 -0.18 -14.05 -33.01
C TRP A 326 1.26 -13.86 -33.50
N ASN A 327 2.15 -13.43 -32.60
CA ASN A 327 3.54 -13.11 -32.95
C ASN A 327 4.34 -14.33 -33.44
N THR A 328 3.93 -15.54 -33.06
CA THR A 328 4.66 -16.77 -33.39
C THR A 328 4.13 -17.44 -34.65
N TRP A 329 2.80 -17.52 -34.81
CA TRP A 329 2.21 -18.38 -35.83
C TRP A 329 1.43 -17.65 -36.93
N TYR A 330 1.21 -16.34 -36.75
CA TYR A 330 0.49 -15.52 -37.72
C TYR A 330 1.42 -14.47 -38.30
N HIS A 331 1.14 -14.06 -39.54
CA HIS A 331 1.93 -13.09 -40.29
C HIS A 331 1.05 -12.02 -40.91
N GLY A 332 1.66 -10.90 -41.25
CA GLY A 332 0.95 -9.71 -41.75
C GLY A 332 0.63 -8.70 -40.65
N PRO A 333 0.07 -7.55 -41.01
CA PRO A 333 -0.19 -6.48 -40.05
C PRO A 333 -1.32 -6.88 -39.09
N TRP A 334 -1.18 -6.49 -37.82
CA TRP A 334 -2.28 -6.50 -36.85
C TRP A 334 -3.20 -5.30 -37.12
N ASP A 335 -3.87 -5.34 -38.26
CA ASP A 335 -4.71 -4.28 -38.80
C ASP A 335 -5.92 -4.94 -39.48
N TYR A 336 -7.10 -4.81 -38.87
CA TYR A 336 -8.31 -5.46 -39.33
C TYR A 336 -8.79 -4.93 -40.69
N THR A 337 -8.41 -3.70 -41.07
CA THR A 337 -8.78 -3.12 -42.37
C THR A 337 -7.97 -3.70 -43.53
N LYS A 338 -6.76 -4.21 -43.24
CA LYS A 338 -5.83 -4.75 -44.25
C LYS A 338 -5.68 -6.28 -44.19
N ASN A 339 -6.01 -6.90 -43.06
CA ASN A 339 -5.72 -8.31 -42.77
C ASN A 339 -6.92 -9.05 -42.13
N GLN A 340 -8.12 -8.67 -42.54
CA GLN A 340 -9.39 -9.12 -41.95
C GLN A 340 -9.52 -10.66 -41.87
N GLU A 341 -9.22 -11.37 -42.96
CA GLU A 341 -9.42 -12.83 -43.05
C GLU A 341 -8.50 -13.57 -42.08
N ASN A 342 -7.22 -13.16 -42.01
CA ASN A 342 -6.25 -13.81 -41.13
C ASN A 342 -6.56 -13.56 -39.65
N ILE A 343 -6.95 -12.33 -39.30
CA ILE A 343 -7.36 -11.98 -37.93
C ILE A 343 -8.67 -12.68 -37.55
N THR A 344 -9.62 -12.80 -38.47
CA THR A 344 -10.86 -13.57 -38.24
C THR A 344 -10.54 -15.04 -37.98
N THR A 345 -9.63 -15.63 -38.75
CA THR A 345 -9.17 -17.01 -38.56
C THR A 345 -8.50 -17.20 -37.21
N TYR A 346 -7.65 -16.24 -36.81
CA TYR A 346 -7.05 -16.18 -35.48
C TYR A 346 -8.07 -16.20 -34.34
N TRP A 347 -9.13 -15.39 -34.45
CA TRP A 347 -10.20 -15.35 -33.44
C TRP A 347 -11.04 -16.62 -33.43
N LYS A 348 -11.39 -17.15 -34.61
CA LYS A 348 -12.22 -18.35 -34.75
C LYS A 348 -11.61 -19.54 -34.02
N TYR A 349 -10.30 -19.79 -34.20
CA TYR A 349 -9.61 -20.89 -33.52
C TYR A 349 -9.65 -20.75 -31.99
N GLY A 350 -9.61 -19.53 -31.44
CA GLY A 350 -9.76 -19.30 -30.00
C GLY A 350 -11.09 -19.78 -29.43
N VAL A 351 -12.17 -19.53 -30.18
CA VAL A 351 -13.53 -19.98 -29.82
C VAL A 351 -13.68 -21.49 -29.97
N GLU A 352 -13.21 -22.07 -31.08
CA GLU A 352 -13.29 -23.51 -31.35
C GLU A 352 -12.55 -24.31 -30.26
N ARG A 353 -11.33 -23.88 -29.92
CA ARG A 353 -10.50 -24.49 -28.86
C ARG A 353 -11.16 -24.45 -27.47
N ALA A 354 -11.94 -23.40 -27.19
CA ALA A 354 -12.55 -23.14 -25.89
C ALA A 354 -13.96 -23.77 -25.72
N GLN A 355 -14.45 -24.51 -26.73
CA GLN A 355 -15.80 -25.09 -26.69
C GLN A 355 -16.01 -25.98 -25.46
N GLY A 356 -17.06 -25.67 -24.68
CA GLY A 356 -17.41 -26.43 -23.46
C GLY A 356 -16.52 -26.14 -22.24
N LEU A 357 -15.61 -25.17 -22.31
CA LEU A 357 -14.74 -24.77 -21.20
C LEU A 357 -15.19 -23.43 -20.60
N ASP A 358 -14.94 -23.23 -19.31
CA ASP A 358 -15.23 -21.96 -18.61
C ASP A 358 -14.27 -20.87 -19.11
N THR A 359 -14.67 -20.12 -20.14
CA THR A 359 -13.84 -19.10 -20.80
C THR A 359 -14.60 -17.78 -20.92
N MET A 360 -13.92 -16.69 -20.56
CA MET A 360 -14.36 -15.32 -20.75
C MET A 360 -13.66 -14.70 -21.96
N TYR A 361 -14.42 -13.97 -22.77
CA TYR A 361 -13.93 -13.41 -24.02
C TYR A 361 -13.72 -11.91 -23.90
N THR A 362 -12.46 -11.50 -24.04
CA THR A 362 -12.08 -10.11 -24.30
C THR A 362 -12.55 -9.71 -25.70
N MET A 363 -13.34 -8.65 -25.78
CA MET A 363 -13.90 -8.12 -27.01
C MET A 363 -13.14 -6.88 -27.49
N SER A 364 -13.43 -6.45 -28.73
CA SER A 364 -12.74 -5.37 -29.44
C SER A 364 -11.30 -5.74 -29.85
N MET A 365 -10.50 -4.76 -30.24
CA MET A 365 -9.12 -4.94 -30.69
C MET A 365 -8.31 -3.69 -30.37
N ARG A 366 -7.22 -3.85 -29.61
CA ARG A 366 -6.19 -2.83 -29.41
C ARG A 366 -4.94 -3.16 -30.23
N GLY A 367 -4.02 -2.21 -30.35
CA GLY A 367 -2.75 -2.41 -31.03
C GLY A 367 -1.88 -3.43 -30.32
N ASN A 368 -1.07 -4.18 -31.09
CA ASN A 368 -0.22 -5.23 -30.56
C ASN A 368 0.87 -4.69 -29.62
N GLY A 369 1.06 -5.33 -28.46
CA GLY A 369 2.07 -4.95 -27.47
C GLY A 369 1.68 -3.73 -26.61
N ASP A 370 0.42 -3.69 -26.20
CA ASP A 370 -0.24 -2.67 -25.37
C ASP A 370 -0.19 -1.27 -25.96
N LYS A 371 -0.51 -1.18 -27.26
CA LYS A 371 -0.52 0.08 -28.01
C LYS A 371 -1.93 0.44 -28.45
N ALA A 372 -2.15 1.72 -28.73
CA ALA A 372 -3.33 2.15 -29.47
C ALA A 372 -3.40 1.46 -30.84
N LEU A 373 -4.60 1.12 -31.29
CA LEU A 373 -4.82 0.55 -32.63
C LEU A 373 -4.64 1.64 -33.69
N GLU A 374 -3.67 1.46 -34.59
CA GLU A 374 -3.40 2.42 -35.67
C GLU A 374 -4.63 2.54 -36.60
N GLY A 375 -5.07 3.78 -36.86
CA GLY A 375 -6.23 4.05 -37.72
C GLY A 375 -7.59 3.71 -37.10
N ALA A 376 -7.65 3.40 -35.79
CA ALA A 376 -8.91 3.10 -35.12
C ALA A 376 -9.91 4.27 -35.17
N ASN A 377 -11.16 3.92 -35.46
CA ASN A 377 -12.31 4.81 -35.34
C ASN A 377 -13.51 4.01 -34.80
N ILE A 378 -14.59 4.70 -34.44
CA ILE A 378 -15.79 4.10 -33.84
C ILE A 378 -16.37 2.99 -34.73
N GLU A 379 -16.57 3.26 -36.02
CA GLU A 379 -17.16 2.30 -36.98
C GLU A 379 -16.35 1.01 -37.10
N LEU A 380 -15.01 1.12 -37.10
CA LEU A 380 -14.13 -0.04 -37.15
C LEU A 380 -14.25 -0.91 -35.90
N LEU A 381 -14.28 -0.29 -34.71
CA LEU A 381 -14.40 -1.03 -33.45
C LEU A 381 -15.77 -1.72 -33.34
N GLU A 382 -16.85 -1.06 -33.78
CA GLU A 382 -18.19 -1.66 -33.86
C GLU A 382 -18.22 -2.84 -34.84
N THR A 383 -17.59 -2.70 -36.00
CA THR A 383 -17.47 -3.77 -37.00
C THR A 383 -16.70 -4.97 -36.45
N ILE A 384 -15.60 -4.72 -35.75
CA ILE A 384 -14.78 -5.76 -35.10
C ILE A 384 -15.61 -6.50 -34.05
N MET A 385 -16.28 -5.78 -33.15
CA MET A 385 -17.11 -6.39 -32.10
C MET A 385 -18.27 -7.20 -32.69
N ALA A 386 -18.94 -6.68 -33.71
CA ALA A 386 -20.00 -7.40 -34.41
C ALA A 386 -19.49 -8.72 -35.01
N LYS A 387 -18.32 -8.70 -35.65
CA LYS A 387 -17.70 -9.92 -36.18
C LYS A 387 -17.33 -10.90 -35.06
N GLN A 388 -16.72 -10.43 -33.99
CA GLN A 388 -16.33 -11.26 -32.86
C GLN A 388 -17.55 -11.94 -32.22
N LYS A 389 -18.63 -11.19 -31.95
CA LYS A 389 -19.89 -11.74 -31.44
C LYS A 389 -20.50 -12.77 -32.38
N SER A 390 -20.35 -12.61 -33.70
CA SER A 390 -20.84 -13.59 -34.68
C SER A 390 -20.10 -14.94 -34.63
N LEU A 391 -18.92 -15.01 -33.99
CA LEU A 391 -18.15 -16.24 -33.84
C LEU A 391 -18.47 -16.98 -32.54
N LEU A 392 -19.03 -16.29 -31.53
CA LEU A 392 -19.27 -16.85 -30.21
C LEU A 392 -20.50 -17.78 -30.19
N PRO A 393 -20.62 -18.70 -29.21
CA PRO A 393 -21.77 -19.59 -29.08
C PRO A 393 -23.09 -18.85 -28.76
N HIS A 394 -24.20 -19.33 -29.34
CA HIS A 394 -25.56 -18.80 -29.16
C HIS A 394 -26.53 -19.87 -28.63
N ASP A 395 -27.57 -19.46 -27.90
CA ASP A 395 -28.52 -20.33 -27.17
C ASP A 395 -29.43 -21.20 -28.09
N ASP A 396 -29.64 -20.82 -29.37
CA ASP A 396 -30.40 -21.64 -30.35
C ASP A 396 -30.07 -21.23 -31.80
N ALA A 397 -30.02 -22.21 -32.73
CA ALA A 397 -29.81 -21.98 -34.16
C ALA A 397 -31.00 -21.24 -34.82
N SER A 398 -32.17 -21.19 -34.15
CA SER A 398 -33.38 -20.51 -34.64
C SER A 398 -33.54 -19.06 -34.17
N ASN A 399 -32.83 -18.65 -33.11
CA ASN A 399 -32.82 -17.28 -32.57
C ASN A 399 -31.40 -16.91 -32.09
N SER A 400 -30.54 -16.61 -33.05
CA SER A 400 -29.10 -16.35 -32.91
C SER A 400 -28.74 -15.00 -32.26
N SER A 401 -29.61 -14.43 -31.41
CA SER A 401 -29.43 -13.06 -30.89
C SER A 401 -28.65 -13.00 -29.57
N LYS A 402 -28.61 -14.10 -28.81
CA LYS A 402 -28.03 -14.13 -27.46
C LYS A 402 -26.78 -15.01 -27.38
N VAL A 403 -25.65 -14.36 -27.10
CA VAL A 403 -24.37 -15.01 -26.79
C VAL A 403 -24.44 -15.64 -25.39
N THR A 404 -23.90 -16.85 -25.24
CA THR A 404 -24.04 -17.66 -24.01
C THR A 404 -22.82 -17.64 -23.09
N VAL A 405 -21.75 -16.96 -23.52
CA VAL A 405 -20.46 -16.87 -22.83
C VAL A 405 -20.22 -15.45 -22.31
N PRO A 406 -19.48 -15.29 -21.19
CA PRO A 406 -19.19 -13.97 -20.65
C PRO A 406 -18.25 -13.19 -21.59
N MET A 407 -18.60 -11.94 -21.84
CA MET A 407 -17.88 -11.01 -22.69
C MET A 407 -17.52 -9.75 -21.90
N MET A 408 -16.32 -9.24 -22.10
CA MET A 408 -15.89 -7.97 -21.51
C MET A 408 -15.28 -7.06 -22.58
N MET A 409 -15.38 -5.75 -22.38
CA MET A 409 -14.56 -4.76 -23.07
C MET A 409 -13.93 -3.84 -22.03
N CYS A 410 -12.60 -3.80 -22.02
CA CYS A 410 -11.84 -2.99 -21.07
C CYS A 410 -11.62 -1.62 -21.67
N LEU A 411 -12.13 -0.61 -20.97
CA LEU A 411 -12.06 0.79 -21.38
C LEU A 411 -10.75 1.37 -20.85
N TYR A 412 -9.64 0.87 -21.40
CA TYR A 412 -8.30 1.28 -21.01
C TYR A 412 -7.80 2.41 -21.90
N THR A 413 -7.28 3.47 -21.27
CA THR A 413 -6.63 4.61 -21.93
C THR A 413 -7.44 5.20 -23.09
N GLU A 414 -6.99 5.07 -24.33
CA GLU A 414 -7.65 5.61 -25.54
C GLU A 414 -9.01 4.95 -25.84
N VAL A 415 -9.22 3.69 -25.43
CA VAL A 415 -10.48 2.99 -25.67
C VAL A 415 -11.63 3.65 -24.89
N GLN A 416 -11.32 4.15 -23.70
CA GLN A 416 -12.29 4.95 -22.94
C GLN A 416 -12.63 6.28 -23.65
N ALA A 417 -11.68 6.88 -24.37
CA ALA A 417 -11.95 8.09 -25.15
C ALA A 417 -12.96 7.80 -26.27
N TYR A 418 -12.82 6.70 -27.01
CA TYR A 418 -13.79 6.31 -28.04
C TYR A 418 -15.20 6.09 -27.47
N TYR A 419 -15.30 5.48 -26.28
CA TYR A 419 -16.57 5.32 -25.57
C TYR A 419 -17.19 6.67 -25.20
N ASN A 420 -16.39 7.60 -24.67
CA ASN A 420 -16.85 8.96 -24.37
C ASN A 420 -17.25 9.74 -25.63
N GLU A 421 -16.66 9.43 -26.80
CA GLU A 421 -16.97 10.04 -28.10
C GLU A 421 -18.20 9.40 -28.81
N GLY A 422 -18.78 8.34 -28.24
CA GLY A 422 -20.05 7.76 -28.70
C GLY A 422 -19.96 6.33 -29.26
N LEU A 423 -18.84 5.62 -29.07
CA LEU A 423 -18.73 4.19 -29.43
C LEU A 423 -19.85 3.37 -28.79
N GLN A 424 -20.62 2.66 -29.61
CA GLN A 424 -21.69 1.80 -29.14
C GLN A 424 -21.15 0.42 -28.75
N VAL A 425 -21.12 0.14 -27.45
CA VAL A 425 -20.78 -1.18 -26.92
C VAL A 425 -22.07 -1.95 -26.63
N PRO A 426 -22.28 -3.15 -27.23
CA PRO A 426 -23.45 -3.99 -26.94
C PRO A 426 -23.72 -4.15 -25.44
N ASP A 427 -24.99 -4.09 -25.03
CA ASP A 427 -25.39 -4.01 -23.61
C ASP A 427 -25.02 -5.22 -22.76
N ASP A 428 -24.86 -6.39 -23.40
CA ASP A 428 -24.48 -7.67 -22.79
C ASP A 428 -22.96 -7.85 -22.60
N ILE A 429 -22.15 -6.90 -23.07
CA ILE A 429 -20.71 -6.86 -22.81
C ILE A 429 -20.45 -6.07 -21.52
N THR A 430 -19.75 -6.68 -20.56
CA THR A 430 -19.32 -6.00 -19.34
C THR A 430 -18.34 -4.88 -19.67
N LEU A 431 -18.61 -3.67 -19.18
CA LEU A 431 -17.65 -2.57 -19.25
C LEU A 431 -16.65 -2.70 -18.10
N LEU A 432 -15.41 -3.07 -18.43
CA LEU A 432 -14.33 -3.18 -17.45
C LEU A 432 -13.60 -1.83 -17.38
N TRP A 433 -13.85 -1.07 -16.32
CA TRP A 433 -13.14 0.18 -16.03
C TRP A 433 -11.79 -0.11 -15.40
N THR A 434 -10.91 0.88 -15.39
CA THR A 434 -9.54 0.73 -14.88
C THR A 434 -9.24 1.77 -13.82
N ASP A 435 -8.31 1.45 -12.92
CA ASP A 435 -7.54 2.46 -12.23
C ASP A 435 -6.53 3.12 -13.17
N ASP A 436 -5.77 4.07 -12.68
CA ASP A 436 -4.75 4.79 -13.42
C ASP A 436 -3.39 4.08 -13.45
N ASN A 437 -3.38 2.78 -13.18
CA ASN A 437 -2.18 1.95 -12.97
C ASN A 437 -1.43 2.24 -11.67
N PHE A 438 -1.88 3.19 -10.84
CA PHE A 438 -1.27 3.53 -9.54
C PHE A 438 -2.26 3.37 -8.38
N GLY A 439 -3.40 2.72 -8.62
CA GLY A 439 -4.41 2.45 -7.62
C GLY A 439 -5.53 3.49 -7.52
N PHE A 440 -5.62 4.48 -8.43
CA PHE A 440 -6.71 5.47 -8.39
C PHE A 440 -7.70 5.27 -9.53
N ILE A 441 -8.97 5.04 -9.21
CA ILE A 441 -10.01 4.74 -10.20
C ILE A 441 -10.18 5.89 -11.20
N ARG A 442 -10.25 5.57 -12.50
CA ARG A 442 -10.37 6.59 -13.56
C ARG A 442 -11.81 7.01 -13.81
N ARG A 443 -12.76 6.09 -13.62
CA ARG A 443 -14.19 6.29 -13.88
C ARG A 443 -15.03 5.23 -13.17
N ILE A 444 -16.21 5.65 -12.71
CA ILE A 444 -17.29 4.76 -12.25
C ILE A 444 -18.46 4.79 -13.25
N PRO A 445 -19.33 3.78 -13.31
CA PRO A 445 -20.55 3.82 -14.13
C PRO A 445 -21.46 5.00 -13.80
N THR A 446 -22.09 5.58 -14.81
CA THR A 446 -23.21 6.53 -14.66
C THR A 446 -24.48 5.81 -14.22
N GLU A 447 -25.42 6.54 -13.64
CA GLU A 447 -26.74 6.00 -13.27
C GLU A 447 -27.51 5.40 -14.45
N GLN A 448 -27.30 5.92 -15.67
CA GLN A 448 -27.90 5.35 -16.87
C GLN A 448 -27.26 4.00 -17.23
N GLU A 449 -25.93 3.92 -17.21
CA GLU A 449 -25.20 2.68 -17.51
C GLU A 449 -25.55 1.57 -16.52
N LYS A 450 -25.64 1.89 -15.22
CA LYS A 450 -26.07 0.95 -14.18
C LYS A 450 -27.46 0.36 -14.46
N LYS A 451 -28.40 1.19 -14.94
CA LYS A 451 -29.80 0.79 -15.18
C LYS A 451 -30.01 0.05 -16.50
N SER A 452 -29.30 0.41 -17.56
CA SER A 452 -29.63 -0.08 -18.91
C SER A 452 -28.77 -1.24 -19.39
N ARG A 453 -27.56 -1.43 -18.84
CA ARG A 453 -26.61 -2.43 -19.36
C ARG A 453 -26.72 -3.75 -18.62
N SER A 454 -27.14 -4.81 -19.32
CA SER A 454 -27.28 -6.15 -18.75
C SER A 454 -25.94 -6.83 -18.44
N GLY A 455 -24.86 -6.43 -19.11
CA GLY A 455 -23.50 -6.89 -18.85
C GLY A 455 -22.82 -6.19 -17.66
N GLY A 456 -23.45 -5.17 -17.07
CA GLY A 456 -22.95 -4.43 -15.91
C GLY A 456 -21.55 -3.82 -16.12
N ALA A 457 -20.81 -3.66 -15.01
CA ALA A 457 -19.50 -3.05 -14.99
C ALA A 457 -18.53 -3.76 -14.03
N GLY A 458 -17.23 -3.63 -14.29
CA GLY A 458 -16.15 -4.15 -13.45
C GLY A 458 -15.02 -3.16 -13.22
N LEU A 459 -13.98 -3.63 -12.54
CA LEU A 459 -12.73 -2.92 -12.28
C LEU A 459 -11.50 -3.81 -12.53
N TYR A 460 -10.55 -3.27 -13.32
CA TYR A 460 -9.17 -3.71 -13.38
C TYR A 460 -8.30 -2.76 -12.54
N TYR A 461 -7.57 -3.32 -11.57
CA TYR A 461 -6.80 -2.59 -10.56
C TYR A 461 -5.35 -3.07 -10.50
N HIS A 462 -4.42 -2.25 -10.02
CA HIS A 462 -2.99 -2.58 -10.01
C HIS A 462 -2.38 -2.66 -8.60
N ALA A 463 -1.66 -3.76 -8.34
CA ALA A 463 -0.68 -3.89 -7.26
C ALA A 463 0.77 -3.91 -7.78
N ASP A 464 0.95 -4.03 -9.09
CA ASP A 464 2.21 -4.02 -9.84
C ASP A 464 1.97 -3.33 -11.19
N TYR A 465 2.99 -2.70 -11.78
CA TYR A 465 2.84 -2.04 -13.08
C TYR A 465 4.16 -1.81 -13.81
N VAL A 466 4.14 -2.05 -15.13
CA VAL A 466 5.18 -1.67 -16.10
C VAL A 466 4.71 -0.52 -16.97
N GLY A 467 5.23 0.69 -16.70
CA GLY A 467 4.93 1.87 -17.51
C GLY A 467 5.29 3.20 -16.86
N PRO A 468 4.90 4.32 -17.48
CA PRO A 468 5.17 5.67 -16.97
C PRO A 468 4.29 6.03 -15.76
N PRO A 469 4.73 6.95 -14.89
CA PRO A 469 6.02 7.66 -14.89
C PRO A 469 7.22 6.80 -14.46
N ARG A 470 6.95 5.69 -13.77
CA ARG A 470 7.93 4.71 -13.31
C ARG A 470 7.24 3.38 -13.02
N SER A 471 7.85 2.30 -13.49
CA SER A 471 7.42 0.95 -13.13
C SER A 471 7.66 0.70 -11.64
N TYR A 472 6.78 -0.04 -10.99
CA TYR A 472 6.95 -0.51 -9.62
C TYR A 472 6.64 -2.01 -9.59
N LYS A 473 7.69 -2.82 -9.35
CA LYS A 473 7.70 -4.26 -9.66
C LYS A 473 8.29 -5.14 -8.58
N TRP A 474 8.94 -4.55 -7.57
CA TRP A 474 9.85 -5.29 -6.69
C TRP A 474 9.20 -5.80 -5.40
N LEU A 475 8.47 -4.93 -4.69
CA LEU A 475 7.90 -5.20 -3.37
C LEU A 475 6.47 -4.69 -3.28
N ASN A 476 5.74 -5.14 -2.25
CA ASN A 476 4.45 -4.55 -1.94
C ASN A 476 4.55 -3.05 -1.63
N THR A 477 3.82 -2.26 -2.40
CA THR A 477 3.65 -0.81 -2.25
C THR A 477 2.17 -0.40 -2.14
N VAL A 478 1.27 -1.36 -1.97
CA VAL A 478 -0.17 -1.17 -1.82
C VAL A 478 -0.48 -0.98 -0.33
N ASN A 479 -0.89 0.24 0.02
CA ASN A 479 -1.43 0.53 1.34
C ASN A 479 -2.91 0.12 1.40
N LEU A 480 -3.26 -0.76 2.33
CA LEU A 480 -4.60 -1.37 2.37
C LEU A 480 -5.71 -0.35 2.59
N ILE A 481 -5.46 0.74 3.34
CA ILE A 481 -6.48 1.78 3.55
C ILE A 481 -6.73 2.62 2.29
N ASN A 482 -5.70 2.80 1.44
CA ASN A 482 -5.86 3.42 0.12
C ASN A 482 -6.68 2.52 -0.81
N ALA A 483 -6.34 1.22 -0.84
CA ALA A 483 -7.10 0.24 -1.62
C ALA A 483 -8.55 0.14 -1.15
N TRP A 484 -8.79 0.13 0.16
CA TRP A 484 -10.14 0.12 0.73
C TRP A 484 -10.96 1.31 0.26
N GLU A 485 -10.42 2.53 0.32
CA GLU A 485 -11.13 3.75 -0.07
C GLU A 485 -11.55 3.68 -1.55
N GLN A 486 -10.65 3.27 -2.43
CA GLN A 486 -10.89 3.17 -3.87
C GLN A 486 -11.86 2.03 -4.23
N LEU A 487 -11.70 0.84 -3.63
CA LEU A 487 -12.59 -0.30 -3.86
C LEU A 487 -13.98 -0.06 -3.26
N ASN A 488 -14.08 0.66 -2.14
CA ASN A 488 -15.36 1.06 -1.58
C ASN A 488 -16.12 2.00 -2.54
N VAL A 489 -15.42 2.93 -3.20
CA VAL A 489 -16.03 3.75 -4.27
C VAL A 489 -16.51 2.87 -5.42
N ALA A 490 -15.68 1.94 -5.91
CA ALA A 490 -16.02 1.09 -7.05
C ALA A 490 -17.22 0.17 -6.78
N PHE A 491 -17.17 -0.59 -5.68
CA PHE A 491 -18.19 -1.60 -5.39
C PHE A 491 -19.53 -1.00 -4.97
N LEU A 492 -19.54 0.12 -4.23
CA LEU A 492 -20.78 0.85 -3.94
C LEU A 492 -21.39 1.54 -5.17
N ASN A 493 -20.61 1.69 -6.26
CA ASN A 493 -21.10 2.17 -7.55
C ASN A 493 -21.26 1.04 -8.59
N GLU A 494 -21.56 -0.17 -8.12
CA GLU A 494 -21.99 -1.32 -8.93
C GLU A 494 -20.96 -1.82 -9.95
N GLN A 495 -19.66 -1.58 -9.72
CA GLN A 495 -18.58 -2.25 -10.46
C GLN A 495 -18.35 -3.66 -9.91
N THR A 496 -19.35 -4.52 -10.05
CA THR A 496 -19.46 -5.81 -9.35
C THR A 496 -19.53 -7.03 -10.29
N GLU A 497 -19.46 -6.85 -11.61
CA GLU A 497 -19.42 -7.99 -12.52
C GLU A 497 -18.02 -8.62 -12.58
N ILE A 498 -16.96 -7.81 -12.66
CA ILE A 498 -15.57 -8.28 -12.75
C ILE A 498 -14.68 -7.46 -11.81
N PHE A 499 -13.87 -8.12 -10.99
CA PHE A 499 -12.72 -7.54 -10.31
C PHE A 499 -11.48 -8.36 -10.65
N ILE A 500 -10.47 -7.70 -11.24
CA ILE A 500 -9.21 -8.32 -11.61
C ILE A 500 -8.06 -7.43 -11.12
N LEU A 501 -7.11 -8.03 -10.39
CA LEU A 501 -5.95 -7.34 -9.83
C LEU A 501 -4.68 -7.73 -10.60
N ASN A 502 -3.95 -6.78 -11.20
CA ASN A 502 -2.56 -7.03 -11.62
C ASN A 502 -1.71 -7.23 -10.37
N VAL A 503 -1.12 -8.42 -10.23
CA VAL A 503 -0.31 -8.82 -9.07
C VAL A 503 1.16 -9.02 -9.41
N GLY A 504 1.58 -8.63 -10.62
CA GLY A 504 2.91 -8.88 -11.11
C GLY A 504 3.27 -10.36 -11.01
N ASP A 505 4.35 -10.63 -10.29
CA ASP A 505 4.91 -11.95 -10.02
C ASP A 505 4.12 -12.79 -8.98
N LEU A 506 2.94 -12.35 -8.52
CA LEU A 506 2.16 -12.84 -7.36
C LEU A 506 2.82 -12.54 -6.01
N LYS A 507 4.10 -12.88 -5.86
CA LYS A 507 4.90 -12.56 -4.67
C LYS A 507 5.70 -11.27 -4.93
N PRO A 508 5.84 -10.35 -3.96
CA PRO A 508 5.44 -10.46 -2.55
C PRO A 508 4.23 -9.55 -2.22
N VAL A 509 3.12 -9.65 -2.98
CA VAL A 509 1.88 -8.87 -2.77
C VAL A 509 0.74 -9.73 -2.19
N GLU A 510 1.06 -10.75 -1.40
CA GLU A 510 0.12 -11.71 -0.83
C GLU A 510 -0.98 -11.03 0.02
N VAL A 511 -0.59 -10.08 0.87
CA VAL A 511 -1.52 -9.37 1.76
C VAL A 511 -2.54 -8.53 0.97
N PRO A 512 -2.13 -7.67 0.01
CA PRO A 512 -3.06 -6.99 -0.89
C PRO A 512 -3.98 -7.94 -1.68
N ILE A 513 -3.45 -9.05 -2.21
CA ILE A 513 -4.27 -10.06 -2.92
C ILE A 513 -5.39 -10.57 -2.00
N HIS A 514 -5.02 -10.98 -0.79
CA HIS A 514 -5.97 -11.54 0.17
C HIS A 514 -7.00 -10.49 0.58
N PHE A 515 -6.57 -9.26 0.88
CA PHE A 515 -7.45 -8.17 1.30
C PHE A 515 -8.49 -7.82 0.22
N THR A 516 -8.03 -7.60 -1.01
CA THR A 516 -8.89 -7.15 -2.11
C THR A 516 -9.84 -8.23 -2.59
N LEU A 517 -9.41 -9.50 -2.64
CA LEU A 517 -10.30 -10.62 -2.95
C LEU A 517 -11.31 -10.91 -1.84
N ASN A 518 -10.95 -10.70 -0.56
CA ASN A 518 -11.93 -10.74 0.53
C ASN A 518 -12.97 -9.64 0.36
N MET A 519 -12.58 -8.40 0.04
CA MET A 519 -13.55 -7.33 -0.26
C MET A 519 -14.46 -7.68 -1.44
N ALA A 520 -13.91 -8.29 -2.50
CA ALA A 520 -14.67 -8.70 -3.67
C ALA A 520 -15.61 -9.90 -3.41
N TYR A 521 -15.31 -10.73 -2.41
CA TYR A 521 -16.18 -11.83 -1.97
C TYR A 521 -17.27 -11.33 -1.01
N ASP A 522 -16.86 -10.65 0.08
CA ASP A 522 -17.73 -10.09 1.12
C ASP A 522 -17.06 -8.88 1.81
N ASN A 523 -17.63 -7.69 1.64
CA ASN A 523 -17.15 -6.46 2.28
C ASN A 523 -17.95 -6.07 3.54
N THR A 524 -18.86 -6.92 4.05
CA THR A 524 -19.75 -6.56 5.16
C THR A 524 -19.02 -6.21 6.45
N ALA A 525 -17.86 -6.83 6.70
CA ALA A 525 -16.99 -6.52 7.83
C ALA A 525 -16.05 -5.32 7.59
N LEU A 526 -16.05 -4.75 6.38
CA LEU A 526 -15.16 -3.68 5.93
C LEU A 526 -15.95 -2.43 5.53
N ARG A 527 -17.02 -2.10 6.27
CA ARG A 527 -17.87 -0.92 6.01
C ARG A 527 -17.22 0.40 6.45
N HIS A 528 -16.30 0.35 7.41
CA HIS A 528 -15.59 1.52 7.94
C HIS A 528 -14.09 1.38 7.77
N ALA A 529 -13.40 2.52 7.66
CA ALA A 529 -11.96 2.61 7.49
C ALA A 529 -11.19 1.91 8.62
N ALA A 530 -11.68 2.06 9.85
CA ALA A 530 -11.11 1.44 11.03
C ALA A 530 -11.07 -0.10 10.96
N ASN A 531 -11.98 -0.73 10.21
CA ASN A 531 -12.03 -2.19 10.10
C ASN A 531 -10.88 -2.78 9.27
N VAL A 532 -10.20 -1.97 8.44
CA VAL A 532 -9.01 -2.43 7.70
C VAL A 532 -7.90 -2.88 8.65
N SER A 533 -7.69 -2.15 9.74
CA SER A 533 -6.72 -2.54 10.77
C SER A 533 -7.13 -3.85 11.46
N THR A 534 -8.40 -3.99 11.84
CA THR A 534 -8.93 -5.21 12.44
C THR A 534 -8.83 -6.43 11.52
N TRP A 535 -9.04 -6.23 10.21
CA TRP A 535 -8.86 -7.28 9.22
C TRP A 535 -7.41 -7.76 9.19
N LEU A 536 -6.44 -6.83 9.19
CA LEU A 536 -5.03 -7.19 9.15
C LEU A 536 -4.58 -7.89 10.44
N ASP A 537 -5.08 -7.46 11.60
CA ASP A 537 -4.82 -8.11 12.89
C ASP A 537 -5.36 -9.56 12.87
N THR A 538 -6.55 -9.76 12.30
CA THR A 538 -7.18 -11.08 12.14
C THR A 538 -6.40 -11.95 11.16
N TRP A 539 -5.96 -11.39 10.03
CA TRP A 539 -5.12 -12.08 9.06
C TRP A 539 -3.80 -12.55 9.70
N ALA A 540 -3.15 -11.68 10.49
CA ALA A 540 -1.90 -12.01 11.17
C ALA A 540 -2.12 -13.10 12.24
N ALA A 541 -3.24 -13.04 12.99
CA ALA A 541 -3.60 -14.09 13.95
C ALA A 541 -3.79 -15.45 13.26
N LYS A 542 -4.52 -15.49 12.14
CA LYS A 542 -4.73 -16.72 11.36
C LYS A 542 -3.44 -17.23 10.72
N THR A 543 -2.50 -16.36 10.39
CA THR A 543 -1.25 -16.71 9.70
C THR A 543 -0.14 -17.15 10.68
N PHE A 544 -0.01 -16.46 11.81
CA PHE A 544 1.13 -16.63 12.72
C PHE A 544 0.76 -17.17 14.11
N GLY A 545 -0.54 -17.24 14.41
CA GLY A 545 -1.04 -17.56 15.75
C GLY A 545 -0.90 -16.36 16.66
N THR A 546 -1.69 -16.30 17.73
CA THR A 546 -1.72 -15.12 18.60
C THR A 546 -0.39 -14.91 19.32
N GLY A 547 0.22 -16.00 19.79
CA GLY A 547 1.43 -16.00 20.59
C GLY A 547 1.20 -15.43 22.00
N ALA A 548 2.18 -15.61 22.90
CA ALA A 548 2.05 -15.22 24.30
C ALA A 548 2.25 -13.71 24.52
N GLY A 549 2.96 -13.04 23.61
CA GLY A 549 3.27 -11.61 23.64
C GLY A 549 2.53 -10.82 22.57
N ASP A 550 1.40 -11.33 22.09
CA ASP A 550 0.61 -10.78 21.00
C ASP A 550 1.46 -10.56 19.72
N GLU A 551 2.33 -11.50 19.38
CA GLU A 551 3.27 -11.41 18.25
C GLU A 551 2.57 -11.19 16.90
N HIS A 552 1.35 -11.71 16.72
CA HIS A 552 0.52 -11.42 15.55
C HIS A 552 0.20 -9.93 15.38
N LEU A 553 -0.07 -9.19 16.47
CA LEU A 553 -0.37 -7.76 16.40
C LEU A 553 0.87 -6.97 16.00
N LYS A 554 2.05 -7.36 16.49
CA LYS A 554 3.32 -6.77 16.08
C LYS A 554 3.63 -7.07 14.60
N ALA A 555 3.35 -8.28 14.13
CA ALA A 555 3.47 -8.61 12.71
C ALA A 555 2.49 -7.79 11.85
N ALA A 556 1.24 -7.64 12.28
CA ALA A 556 0.24 -6.79 11.62
C ALA A 556 0.68 -5.32 11.59
N GLU A 557 1.22 -4.80 12.69
CA GLU A 557 1.78 -3.45 12.79
C GLU A 557 2.92 -3.25 11.78
N VAL A 558 3.85 -4.21 11.69
CA VAL A 558 4.96 -4.15 10.73
C VAL A 558 4.44 -4.18 9.29
N VAL A 559 3.47 -5.04 8.98
CA VAL A 559 2.87 -5.12 7.63
C VAL A 559 2.15 -3.84 7.25
N ARG A 560 1.38 -3.27 8.18
CA ARG A 560 0.74 -1.95 8.01
C ARG A 560 1.78 -0.85 7.81
N GLY A 561 2.86 -0.89 8.60
CA GLY A 561 3.94 0.08 8.58
C GLY A 561 4.71 0.10 7.26
N TYR A 562 5.26 -1.04 6.83
CA TYR A 562 6.06 -1.06 5.60
C TYR A 562 5.21 -0.79 4.37
N SER A 563 3.95 -1.26 4.31
CA SER A 563 3.09 -1.04 3.15
C SER A 563 2.71 0.44 3.02
N TRP A 564 2.42 1.12 4.12
CA TRP A 564 2.25 2.56 4.15
C TRP A 564 3.53 3.31 3.73
N LEU A 565 4.68 3.01 4.37
CA LEU A 565 5.94 3.72 4.08
C LEU A 565 6.39 3.53 2.62
N ASN A 566 6.22 2.34 2.04
CA ASN A 566 6.48 2.08 0.62
C ASN A 566 5.45 2.75 -0.31
N SER A 567 4.22 2.98 0.15
CA SER A 567 3.21 3.68 -0.65
C SER A 567 3.46 5.18 -0.74
N ARG A 568 4.18 5.78 0.23
CA ARG A 568 4.54 7.21 0.23
C ARG A 568 5.25 7.59 -1.06
N ILE A 569 6.31 6.85 -1.38
CA ILE A 569 7.06 6.93 -2.63
C ILE A 569 7.50 5.49 -2.94
N LYS A 570 7.11 5.00 -4.13
CA LYS A 570 7.46 3.64 -4.56
C LYS A 570 8.99 3.44 -4.54
N PRO A 571 9.52 2.27 -4.15
CA PRO A 571 10.97 2.03 -4.04
C PRO A 571 11.78 2.45 -5.29
N GLU A 572 11.26 2.19 -6.48
CA GLU A 572 11.90 2.48 -7.77
C GLU A 572 11.87 3.97 -8.15
N LEU A 573 11.07 4.79 -7.44
CA LEU A 573 11.02 6.25 -7.54
C LEU A 573 11.97 6.95 -6.56
N LEU A 574 12.47 6.24 -5.54
CA LEU A 574 13.40 6.81 -4.56
C LEU A 574 14.72 7.20 -5.22
N ASN A 575 15.27 8.33 -4.80
CA ASN A 575 16.60 8.78 -5.16
C ASN A 575 17.24 9.60 -4.02
N ALA A 576 18.48 10.05 -4.23
CA ALA A 576 19.28 10.77 -3.23
C ALA A 576 18.70 12.13 -2.77
N THR A 577 17.70 12.65 -3.47
CA THR A 577 17.04 13.94 -3.19
C THR A 577 15.58 13.80 -2.77
N THR A 578 15.05 12.58 -2.73
CA THR A 578 13.65 12.34 -2.32
C THR A 578 13.39 12.83 -0.90
N TRP A 579 14.28 12.51 0.05
CA TRP A 579 14.16 12.97 1.43
C TRP A 579 15.20 14.05 1.69
N SER A 580 14.73 15.23 2.10
CA SER A 580 15.60 16.35 2.41
C SER A 580 16.51 16.03 3.59
N VAL A 581 17.82 16.11 3.35
CA VAL A 581 18.85 15.97 4.39
C VAL A 581 19.17 17.31 5.07
N VAL A 582 18.43 18.37 4.74
CA VAL A 582 18.69 19.75 5.21
C VAL A 582 17.46 20.38 5.86
N GLN A 583 16.28 20.18 5.29
CA GLN A 583 15.05 20.85 5.71
C GLN A 583 14.20 19.93 6.60
N HIS A 584 13.63 20.51 7.65
CA HIS A 584 12.64 19.90 8.56
C HIS A 584 13.03 18.56 9.22
N ALA A 585 14.31 18.18 9.17
CA ALA A 585 14.77 16.84 9.57
C ALA A 585 13.99 15.71 8.86
N GLU A 586 13.60 15.92 7.59
CA GLU A 586 12.74 15.01 6.84
C GLU A 586 13.39 13.62 6.69
N ALA A 587 14.67 13.57 6.27
CA ALA A 587 15.39 12.31 6.15
C ALA A 587 15.49 11.57 7.49
N GLU A 588 15.76 12.28 8.60
CA GLU A 588 15.79 11.66 9.92
C GLU A 588 14.43 11.10 10.33
N ALA A 589 13.34 11.84 10.10
CA ALA A 589 11.99 11.41 10.43
C ALA A 589 11.56 10.18 9.61
N VAL A 590 11.93 10.10 8.33
CA VAL A 590 11.66 8.92 7.50
C VAL A 590 12.48 7.72 7.98
N LEU A 591 13.78 7.90 8.21
CA LEU A 591 14.64 6.82 8.69
C LEU A 591 14.25 6.34 10.10
N SER A 592 13.75 7.21 10.97
CA SER A 592 13.31 6.82 12.32
C SER A 592 12.07 5.91 12.26
N ARG A 593 11.14 6.16 11.33
CA ARG A 593 9.98 5.28 11.12
C ARG A 593 10.38 3.91 10.61
N TRP A 594 11.32 3.85 9.67
CA TRP A 594 11.89 2.57 9.23
C TRP A 594 12.63 1.86 10.37
N ALA A 595 13.44 2.58 11.15
CA ALA A 595 14.17 2.02 12.28
C ALA A 595 13.25 1.45 13.37
N GLU A 596 12.10 2.07 13.61
CA GLU A 596 11.07 1.56 14.53
C GLU A 596 10.56 0.17 14.08
N LEU A 597 10.23 0.02 12.79
CA LEU A 597 9.78 -1.27 12.24
C LEU A 597 10.90 -2.31 12.24
N VAL A 598 12.12 -1.92 11.83
CA VAL A 598 13.30 -2.79 11.86
C VAL A 598 13.56 -3.29 13.28
N ARG A 599 13.46 -2.42 14.29
CA ARG A 599 13.61 -2.81 15.71
C ARG A 599 12.57 -3.86 16.11
N VAL A 600 11.30 -3.68 15.76
CA VAL A 600 10.25 -4.68 16.05
C VAL A 600 10.56 -6.01 15.35
N VAL A 601 11.01 -5.96 14.09
CA VAL A 601 11.39 -7.17 13.33
C VAL A 601 12.59 -7.87 13.94
N GLU A 602 13.71 -7.18 14.14
CA GLU A 602 14.99 -7.78 14.55
C GLU A 602 15.04 -8.14 16.04
N ASP A 603 14.51 -7.28 16.92
CA ASP A 603 14.64 -7.45 18.37
C ASP A 603 13.50 -8.27 18.98
N GLU A 604 12.33 -8.30 18.35
CA GLU A 604 11.13 -8.93 18.92
C GLU A 604 10.63 -10.12 18.10
N LEU A 605 10.42 -9.95 16.79
CA LEU A 605 9.79 -10.99 15.96
C LEU A 605 10.77 -12.07 15.48
N MET A 606 11.96 -11.68 15.00
CA MET A 606 12.98 -12.64 14.55
C MET A 606 13.38 -13.63 15.66
N PRO A 607 13.66 -13.20 16.91
CA PRO A 607 13.94 -14.13 18.01
C PRO A 607 12.76 -15.05 18.32
N TYR A 608 11.52 -14.57 18.20
CA TYR A 608 10.32 -15.38 18.42
C TYR A 608 10.11 -16.46 17.35
N PHE A 609 10.28 -16.13 16.08
CA PHE A 609 10.03 -17.07 14.97
C PHE A 609 11.22 -17.98 14.65
N ARG A 610 12.44 -17.61 15.06
CA ARG A 610 13.64 -18.42 14.78
C ARG A 610 13.49 -19.83 15.36
N GLY A 611 13.65 -20.83 14.50
CA GLY A 611 13.48 -22.24 14.86
C GLY A 611 12.02 -22.72 14.96
N LYS A 612 11.03 -21.86 14.70
CA LYS A 612 9.62 -22.27 14.57
C LYS A 612 9.28 -22.61 13.12
N GLN A 613 8.25 -23.42 12.94
CA GLN A 613 7.74 -23.85 11.64
C GLN A 613 7.35 -22.69 10.69
N ASN A 614 6.91 -21.56 11.24
CA ASN A 614 6.53 -20.38 10.48
C ASN A 614 7.67 -19.38 10.24
N TRP A 615 8.94 -19.78 10.41
CA TRP A 615 10.09 -18.92 10.12
C TRP A 615 10.08 -18.40 8.67
N ASP A 616 9.92 -19.29 7.69
CA ASP A 616 9.95 -18.91 6.27
C ASP A 616 8.78 -17.98 5.92
N ALA A 617 7.57 -18.29 6.44
CA ALA A 617 6.38 -17.44 6.28
C ALA A 617 6.59 -16.04 6.87
N PHE A 618 7.09 -15.97 8.11
CA PHE A 618 7.38 -14.70 8.77
C PHE A 618 8.45 -13.90 7.99
N TYR A 619 9.53 -14.55 7.57
CA TYR A 619 10.62 -13.86 6.90
C TYR A 619 10.15 -13.25 5.58
N GLN A 620 9.42 -14.01 4.77
CA GLN A 620 8.98 -13.53 3.45
C GLN A 620 7.82 -12.52 3.50
N LEU A 621 6.89 -12.64 4.45
CA LEU A 621 5.71 -11.77 4.56
C LEU A 621 5.94 -10.52 5.40
N VAL A 622 6.90 -10.53 6.32
CA VAL A 622 7.07 -9.48 7.34
C VAL A 622 8.50 -8.93 7.35
N ALA A 623 9.50 -9.80 7.56
CA ALA A 623 10.88 -9.34 7.78
C ALA A 623 11.51 -8.75 6.53
N TYR A 624 11.51 -9.49 5.42
CA TYR A 624 12.22 -9.10 4.21
C TYR A 624 11.71 -7.78 3.59
N PRO A 625 10.39 -7.56 3.37
CA PRO A 625 9.92 -6.29 2.83
C PRO A 625 10.31 -5.10 3.71
N THR A 626 10.33 -5.28 5.04
CA THR A 626 10.73 -4.25 6.00
C THR A 626 12.22 -3.95 5.92
N LEU A 627 13.07 -4.98 6.00
CA LEU A 627 14.53 -4.84 6.01
C LEU A 627 15.04 -4.29 4.68
N ALA A 628 14.51 -4.77 3.55
CA ALA A 628 14.93 -4.35 2.22
C ALA A 628 14.55 -2.88 1.94
N SER A 629 13.31 -2.47 2.22
CA SER A 629 12.89 -1.08 2.06
C SER A 629 13.58 -0.11 3.02
N ALA A 630 13.83 -0.51 4.26
CA ALA A 630 14.60 0.29 5.22
C ALA A 630 16.04 0.49 4.75
N ASN A 631 16.68 -0.58 4.26
CA ASN A 631 18.03 -0.52 3.68
C ASN A 631 18.09 0.43 2.48
N LEU A 632 17.13 0.34 1.55
CA LEU A 632 17.07 1.20 0.36
C LEU A 632 16.95 2.68 0.71
N ASN A 633 16.04 3.03 1.64
CA ASN A 633 15.88 4.40 2.10
C ASN A 633 17.15 4.92 2.79
N LYS A 634 17.78 4.11 3.65
CA LYS A 634 19.04 4.46 4.31
C LYS A 634 20.17 4.65 3.30
N MET A 635 20.22 3.82 2.25
CA MET A 635 21.21 3.93 1.18
C MET A 635 21.06 5.25 0.43
N TYR A 636 19.86 5.61 -0.03
CA TYR A 636 19.65 6.88 -0.74
C TYR A 636 19.88 8.11 0.13
N VAL A 637 19.53 8.08 1.42
CA VAL A 637 19.89 9.16 2.36
C VAL A 637 21.42 9.24 2.53
N ALA A 638 22.13 8.11 2.61
CA ALA A 638 23.59 8.10 2.66
C ALA A 638 24.22 8.69 1.38
N VAL A 639 23.66 8.39 0.21
CA VAL A 639 24.08 9.03 -1.07
C VAL A 639 23.80 10.54 -1.03
N GLY A 640 22.62 10.97 -0.57
CA GLY A 640 22.27 12.39 -0.44
C GLY A 640 23.23 13.16 0.48
N ARG A 641 23.55 12.57 1.65
CA ARG A 641 24.55 13.11 2.58
C ARG A 641 25.96 13.11 2.01
N ASN A 642 26.35 12.06 1.28
CA ASN A 642 27.62 12.00 0.57
C ASN A 642 27.76 13.14 -0.45
N ASN A 643 26.75 13.35 -1.29
CA ASN A 643 26.75 14.40 -2.29
C ASN A 643 26.81 15.79 -1.65
N LEU A 644 26.04 16.03 -0.58
CA LEU A 644 26.10 17.30 0.16
C LEU A 644 27.45 17.52 0.85
N ALA A 645 27.99 16.51 1.54
CA ALA A 645 29.29 16.61 2.20
C ALA A 645 30.43 16.88 1.20
N GLY A 646 30.33 16.31 -0.01
CA GLY A 646 31.24 16.57 -1.12
C GLY A 646 31.24 18.05 -1.54
N THR A 647 30.06 18.66 -1.73
CA THR A 647 29.97 20.10 -2.06
C THR A 647 30.39 21.00 -0.90
N GLN A 648 30.30 20.50 0.33
CA GLN A 648 30.74 21.18 1.54
C GLN A 648 32.24 21.00 1.81
N ALA A 649 32.97 20.24 0.98
CA ALA A 649 34.38 19.90 1.17
C ALA A 649 34.66 19.33 2.57
N LYS A 650 33.79 18.43 3.03
CA LYS A 650 33.96 17.72 4.30
C LYS A 650 34.53 16.34 4.05
N ASN A 651 35.52 15.94 4.87
CA ASN A 651 36.05 14.58 4.83
C ASN A 651 34.95 13.53 5.07
N SER A 652 33.89 13.87 5.82
CA SER A 652 32.73 13.02 6.06
C SER A 652 32.03 12.48 4.81
N GLY A 653 32.22 13.14 3.65
CA GLY A 653 31.79 12.59 2.37
C GLY A 653 32.28 11.16 2.15
N ASN A 654 33.53 10.85 2.52
CA ASN A 654 34.13 9.53 2.32
C ASN A 654 33.52 8.46 3.25
N TYR A 655 33.08 8.83 4.46
CA TYR A 655 32.31 7.93 5.32
C TYR A 655 30.95 7.59 4.69
N TRP A 656 30.20 8.61 4.26
CA TRP A 656 28.89 8.41 3.63
C TRP A 656 28.99 7.59 2.34
N ALA A 657 30.07 7.77 1.56
CA ALA A 657 30.37 6.94 0.38
C ALA A 657 30.56 5.45 0.74
N ARG A 658 31.31 5.15 1.81
CA ARG A 658 31.51 3.78 2.29
C ARG A 658 30.21 3.17 2.82
N LEU A 659 29.40 3.93 3.56
CA LEU A 659 28.11 3.48 4.04
C LEU A 659 27.13 3.17 2.88
N ALA A 660 27.07 4.04 1.86
CA ALA A 660 26.24 3.78 0.69
C ALA A 660 26.65 2.48 -0.02
N ARG A 661 27.95 2.23 -0.17
CA ARG A 661 28.48 0.98 -0.74
C ARG A 661 28.13 -0.25 0.10
N SER A 662 28.22 -0.16 1.43
CA SER A 662 27.87 -1.30 2.29
C SER A 662 26.38 -1.61 2.25
N LEU A 663 25.51 -0.59 2.21
CA LEU A 663 24.06 -0.78 2.11
C LEU A 663 23.66 -1.35 0.74
N PHE A 664 24.34 -0.96 -0.33
CA PHE A 664 24.17 -1.58 -1.65
C PHE A 664 24.58 -3.06 -1.66
N GLN A 665 25.66 -3.42 -0.96
CA GLN A 665 26.03 -4.83 -0.80
C GLN A 665 25.01 -5.59 0.06
N HIS A 666 24.50 -4.97 1.13
CA HIS A 666 23.54 -5.59 2.03
C HIS A 666 22.20 -5.91 1.35
N ASP A 667 21.78 -5.10 0.38
CA ASP A 667 20.61 -5.41 -0.46
C ASP A 667 20.73 -6.78 -1.16
N GLN A 668 21.93 -7.08 -1.68
CA GLN A 668 22.21 -8.38 -2.31
C GLN A 668 22.17 -9.53 -1.29
N GLU A 669 22.63 -9.30 -0.06
CA GLU A 669 22.59 -10.27 1.04
C GLU A 669 21.15 -10.57 1.48
N LEU A 670 20.31 -9.55 1.58
CA LEU A 670 18.88 -9.69 1.86
C LEU A 670 18.19 -10.49 0.74
N THR A 671 18.48 -10.15 -0.52
CA THR A 671 17.95 -10.87 -1.70
C THR A 671 18.35 -12.34 -1.66
N ALA A 672 19.63 -12.65 -1.39
CA ALA A 672 20.12 -14.02 -1.27
C ALA A 672 19.45 -14.77 -0.12
N SER A 673 19.20 -14.10 1.01
CA SER A 673 18.50 -14.68 2.16
C SER A 673 17.06 -15.05 1.82
N TYR A 674 16.34 -14.20 1.05
CA TYR A 674 15.00 -14.54 0.56
C TYR A 674 15.03 -15.74 -0.39
N HIS A 675 15.98 -15.76 -1.34
CA HIS A 675 16.10 -16.87 -2.30
C HIS A 675 16.43 -18.21 -1.64
N ALA A 676 17.03 -18.21 -0.45
CA ALA A 676 17.38 -19.43 0.29
C ALA A 676 16.21 -20.06 1.07
N LEU A 677 15.11 -19.33 1.30
CA LEU A 677 13.94 -19.81 2.05
C LEU A 677 13.36 -21.10 1.44
N GLY A 678 12.80 -21.96 2.29
CA GLY A 678 12.20 -23.22 1.87
C GLY A 678 13.17 -24.15 1.14
N ASN A 679 14.47 -24.13 1.49
CA ASN A 679 15.55 -24.80 0.77
C ASN A 679 15.62 -24.39 -0.71
N GLY A 680 15.55 -23.08 -0.99
CA GLY A 680 15.61 -22.56 -2.34
C GLY A 680 14.26 -22.51 -3.07
N LYS A 681 13.14 -22.78 -2.38
CA LYS A 681 11.79 -22.78 -2.98
C LYS A 681 11.45 -21.45 -3.67
N TRP A 682 11.99 -20.34 -3.20
CA TRP A 682 11.71 -18.99 -3.71
C TRP A 682 12.89 -18.35 -4.45
N GLN A 683 13.82 -19.17 -4.93
CA GLN A 683 14.92 -18.68 -5.76
C GLN A 683 14.36 -17.92 -6.97
N HIS A 684 14.96 -16.76 -7.28
CA HIS A 684 14.55 -15.79 -8.32
C HIS A 684 13.41 -14.82 -8.01
N MET A 685 12.54 -15.08 -7.01
CA MET A 685 11.39 -14.21 -6.75
C MET A 685 11.77 -12.76 -6.40
N MET A 686 12.97 -12.53 -5.87
CA MET A 686 13.52 -11.19 -5.61
C MET A 686 14.60 -10.75 -6.62
N SER A 687 14.52 -11.19 -7.88
CA SER A 687 15.53 -10.88 -8.90
C SER A 687 15.26 -9.59 -9.70
N GLN A 688 14.15 -8.91 -9.45
CA GLN A 688 13.78 -7.66 -10.12
C GLN A 688 14.78 -6.53 -9.79
N PRO A 689 15.42 -5.92 -10.81
CA PRO A 689 16.21 -4.71 -10.60
C PRO A 689 15.34 -3.53 -10.16
N HIS A 690 15.77 -2.82 -9.12
CA HIS A 690 15.00 -1.77 -8.45
C HIS A 690 15.83 -0.54 -8.07
N MET A 691 17.11 -0.48 -8.50
CA MET A 691 17.99 0.66 -8.25
C MET A 691 18.64 1.19 -9.55
N GLY A 692 18.54 2.49 -9.79
CA GLY A 692 19.23 3.17 -10.90
C GLY A 692 18.39 3.38 -12.17
N SER A 693 17.06 3.33 -12.07
CA SER A 693 16.13 3.58 -13.18
C SER A 693 16.34 4.96 -13.81
N GLN A 694 16.64 5.01 -15.12
CA GLN A 694 16.92 6.26 -15.86
C GLN A 694 15.67 6.88 -16.53
N TYR A 695 14.66 6.07 -16.79
CA TYR A 695 13.38 6.44 -17.39
C TYR A 695 12.30 5.51 -16.81
N TRP A 696 11.10 5.49 -17.38
CA TRP A 696 9.97 4.76 -16.81
C TRP A 696 10.23 3.25 -16.55
N GLN A 697 11.14 2.60 -17.29
CA GLN A 697 11.42 1.17 -17.16
C GLN A 697 12.54 0.85 -16.16
N GLN A 698 12.58 -0.42 -15.72
CA GLN A 698 13.69 -0.94 -14.90
C GLN A 698 15.07 -0.83 -15.60
N PRO A 699 16.16 -0.73 -14.83
CA PRO A 699 17.50 -0.92 -15.36
C PRO A 699 17.77 -2.42 -15.61
N MET A 700 18.81 -2.74 -16.40
CA MET A 700 19.17 -4.14 -16.69
C MET A 700 19.84 -4.85 -15.49
N ARG A 701 20.30 -4.07 -14.50
CA ARG A 701 20.87 -4.53 -13.22
C ARG A 701 20.82 -3.40 -12.21
N ASN A 702 20.83 -3.73 -10.91
CA ASN A 702 20.96 -2.73 -9.86
C ASN A 702 22.25 -1.91 -10.03
N MET A 703 22.14 -0.60 -9.88
CA MET A 703 23.26 0.34 -9.97
C MET A 703 23.21 1.33 -8.82
N LEU A 704 24.28 1.37 -8.03
CA LEU A 704 24.47 2.41 -7.02
C LEU A 704 24.63 3.78 -7.70
N PRO A 705 23.97 4.85 -7.24
CA PRO A 705 24.16 6.19 -7.78
C PRO A 705 25.61 6.68 -7.66
N PRO A 706 26.01 7.71 -8.45
CA PRO A 706 27.32 8.33 -8.32
C PRO A 706 27.58 8.81 -6.89
N LEU A 707 28.80 8.53 -6.41
CA LEU A 707 29.29 8.97 -5.10
C LEU A 707 30.39 10.00 -5.28
N SER A 708 30.39 11.02 -4.43
CA SER A 708 31.48 11.98 -4.28
C SER A 708 32.58 11.41 -3.39
N TYR A 709 33.84 11.63 -3.73
CA TYR A 709 34.99 11.33 -2.86
C TYR A 709 35.82 12.59 -2.69
N VAL A 710 36.11 12.94 -1.45
CA VAL A 710 36.94 14.10 -1.09
C VAL A 710 38.39 13.61 -0.98
N HIS A 711 39.31 14.28 -1.68
CA HIS A 711 40.74 14.02 -1.55
C HIS A 711 41.22 14.51 -0.19
N VAL A 712 41.89 13.66 0.58
CA VAL A 712 42.32 13.98 1.95
C VAL A 712 43.84 13.88 2.08
N GLU A 713 44.46 12.85 1.50
CA GLU A 713 45.91 12.61 1.59
C GLU A 713 46.71 13.80 1.03
N ASP A 714 47.68 14.29 1.79
CA ASP A 714 48.55 15.43 1.45
C ASP A 714 47.84 16.78 1.19
N GLU A 715 46.52 16.84 1.34
CA GLU A 715 45.70 18.05 1.32
C GLU A 715 45.66 18.65 2.72
N ALA A 716 46.76 19.25 3.15
CA ALA A 716 46.86 20.00 4.41
C ALA A 716 47.00 21.48 4.09
N TRP A 717 46.36 22.36 4.87
CA TRP A 717 46.69 23.79 4.82
C TRP A 717 48.22 23.98 4.96
N PRO A 718 48.87 24.87 4.17
CA PRO A 718 48.30 25.84 3.22
C PRO A 718 48.14 25.33 1.76
N ASN A 719 48.25 24.03 1.50
CA ASN A 719 48.15 23.49 0.14
C ASN A 719 46.71 23.41 -0.39
N THR A 720 45.71 23.76 0.43
CA THR A 720 44.29 23.72 0.10
C THR A 720 43.67 25.12 0.06
N ALA A 721 42.60 25.30 -0.70
CA ALA A 721 41.85 26.56 -0.79
C ALA A 721 40.97 26.85 0.44
N LEU A 722 40.82 25.90 1.38
CA LEU A 722 39.85 26.01 2.49
C LEU A 722 40.31 26.92 3.62
N GLY A 723 41.61 27.26 3.70
CA GLY A 723 42.13 28.15 4.74
C GLY A 723 41.99 27.63 6.18
N SER A 724 41.46 26.43 6.38
CA SER A 724 41.06 25.86 7.67
C SER A 724 40.97 24.33 7.58
N ASN A 725 41.36 23.66 8.65
CA ASN A 725 41.25 22.20 8.84
C ASN A 725 39.87 21.76 9.38
N ILE A 726 38.99 22.69 9.75
CA ILE A 726 37.63 22.42 10.23
C ILE A 726 36.57 22.91 9.23
N ARG A 727 35.43 22.22 9.18
CA ARG A 727 34.21 22.60 8.47
C ARG A 727 33.00 22.52 9.39
N VAL A 728 32.17 23.55 9.36
CA VAL A 728 30.98 23.74 10.18
C VAL A 728 29.78 23.92 9.26
N SER A 729 28.71 23.15 9.43
CA SER A 729 27.42 23.38 8.75
C SER A 729 26.28 23.44 9.76
N VAL A 730 25.12 23.94 9.37
CA VAL A 730 24.00 24.17 10.27
C VAL A 730 22.69 23.63 9.68
N ASP A 731 21.77 23.18 10.53
CA ASP A 731 20.43 22.77 10.10
C ASP A 731 19.75 23.86 9.26
N GLY A 732 19.07 23.48 8.18
CA GLY A 732 18.38 24.40 7.26
C GLY A 732 19.25 25.03 6.17
N SER A 733 20.57 24.78 6.16
CA SER A 733 21.48 25.29 5.13
C SER A 733 22.25 24.17 4.42
N MET A 734 22.47 24.36 3.11
CA MET A 734 23.41 23.54 2.33
C MET A 734 24.86 24.05 2.41
N GLY A 735 25.09 25.23 3.01
CA GLY A 735 26.40 25.85 3.14
C GLY A 735 27.29 25.19 4.20
N ALA A 736 28.59 25.50 4.14
CA ALA A 736 29.56 25.14 5.17
C ALA A 736 30.66 26.19 5.32
N TRP A 737 31.11 26.42 6.55
CA TRP A 737 32.03 27.48 6.99
C TRP A 737 33.27 26.89 7.68
N PRO A 738 34.42 27.58 7.73
CA PRO A 738 34.74 28.83 7.05
C PRO A 738 34.95 28.61 5.53
N GLY A 739 34.51 29.56 4.72
CA GLY A 739 34.52 29.50 3.26
C GLY A 739 33.19 29.97 2.68
N ASP A 740 33.21 30.40 1.42
CA ASP A 740 32.05 30.95 0.73
C ASP A 740 31.59 30.05 -0.41
N ASN A 741 30.28 29.86 -0.52
CA ASN A 741 29.63 29.27 -1.68
C ASN A 741 28.22 29.84 -1.86
N GLN A 742 27.58 29.51 -2.98
CA GLN A 742 26.24 29.98 -3.33
C GLN A 742 25.13 29.60 -2.33
N TYR A 743 25.39 28.68 -1.41
CA TYR A 743 24.46 28.28 -0.34
C TYR A 743 24.74 28.99 0.99
N ASN A 744 25.90 29.62 1.16
CA ASN A 744 26.19 30.47 2.31
C ASN A 744 25.55 31.87 2.12
N CYS A 745 25.57 32.42 0.91
CA CYS A 745 24.96 33.70 0.55
C CYS A 745 24.73 33.83 -0.97
N ALA A 746 23.89 34.79 -1.38
CA ALA A 746 23.47 34.95 -2.78
C ALA A 746 24.61 35.29 -3.75
N ASP A 747 25.58 36.11 -3.31
CA ASP A 747 26.73 36.51 -4.13
C ASP A 747 27.82 35.41 -4.18
N GLY A 748 27.76 34.42 -3.29
CA GLY A 748 28.71 33.30 -3.23
C GLY A 748 30.12 33.64 -2.73
N TYR A 749 30.36 34.86 -2.27
CA TYR A 749 31.61 35.33 -1.66
C TYR A 749 31.33 36.41 -0.60
N ASN A 750 32.27 36.62 0.34
CA ASN A 750 32.10 37.48 1.52
C ASN A 750 30.85 37.12 2.34
N CYS A 751 30.57 35.82 2.49
CA CYS A 751 29.34 35.39 3.13
C CYS A 751 29.39 35.64 4.64
N PRO A 752 28.24 35.98 5.25
CA PRO A 752 28.17 36.19 6.69
C PRO A 752 28.31 34.87 7.45
N ASP A 753 28.50 35.00 8.76
CA ASP A 753 28.40 33.91 9.72
C ASP A 753 27.05 33.17 9.59
N PRO A 754 27.03 31.84 9.82
CA PRO A 754 25.81 31.04 9.69
C PRO A 754 24.73 31.43 10.71
N SER A 755 23.47 31.30 10.30
CA SER A 755 22.31 31.37 11.18
C SER A 755 21.53 30.06 11.14
N LEU A 756 21.15 29.58 12.32
CA LEU A 756 20.19 28.50 12.47
C LEU A 756 18.78 29.04 12.20
N VAL A 757 17.94 28.16 11.65
CA VAL A 757 16.52 28.45 11.45
C VAL A 757 15.88 28.88 12.79
N PRO A 758 15.10 29.98 12.82
CA PRO A 758 14.46 30.45 14.05
C PRO A 758 13.66 29.35 14.76
N LEU A 759 13.53 29.49 16.09
CA LEU A 759 12.84 28.51 16.93
C LEU A 759 11.84 29.17 17.88
N SER A 760 10.69 28.56 18.07
CA SER A 760 9.67 28.93 19.04
C SER A 760 9.29 27.75 19.91
N ARG A 761 8.58 28.01 21.01
CA ARG A 761 8.01 26.95 21.88
C ARG A 761 7.00 26.04 21.15
N TYR A 762 6.41 26.51 20.05
CA TYR A 762 5.37 25.80 19.32
C TYR A 762 5.90 25.00 18.12
N ASP A 763 7.19 25.11 17.78
CA ASP A 763 7.76 24.29 16.72
C ASP A 763 7.84 22.83 17.17
N GLY A 764 7.33 21.90 16.36
CA GLY A 764 7.32 20.47 16.72
C GLY A 764 8.73 19.88 16.94
N ASN A 765 9.74 20.42 16.25
CA ASN A 765 11.14 20.07 16.45
C ASN A 765 11.88 21.19 17.21
N GLN A 766 12.12 20.93 18.51
CA GLN A 766 12.85 21.82 19.42
C GLN A 766 14.38 21.73 19.29
N HIS A 767 14.90 20.83 18.45
CA HIS A 767 16.34 20.66 18.26
C HIS A 767 16.86 21.51 17.10
N ARG A 768 18.04 22.08 17.30
CA ARG A 768 18.86 22.70 16.25
C ARG A 768 20.25 22.11 16.32
N ARG A 769 20.87 21.82 15.18
CA ARG A 769 22.17 21.16 15.13
C ARG A 769 23.17 21.97 14.34
N VAL A 770 24.38 22.01 14.88
CA VAL A 770 25.59 22.47 14.19
C VAL A 770 26.47 21.23 13.99
N TRP A 771 26.96 21.02 12.77
CA TRP A 771 27.75 19.86 12.40
C TRP A 771 29.18 20.28 12.19
N VAL A 772 30.11 19.62 12.89
CA VAL A 772 31.55 19.89 12.83
C VAL A 772 32.26 18.69 12.21
N SER A 773 33.06 18.90 11.18
CA SER A 773 33.85 17.88 10.49
C SER A 773 35.24 18.41 10.12
N ALA A 774 36.16 17.54 9.73
CA ALA A 774 37.44 17.98 9.16
C ALA A 774 37.24 18.46 7.71
N GLY A 775 38.02 19.46 7.32
CA GLY A 775 38.11 19.98 5.95
C GLY A 775 39.37 19.56 5.20
N ASP A 776 40.39 19.04 5.90
CA ASP A 776 41.70 18.71 5.32
C ASP A 776 42.31 17.49 6.05
N SER A 777 43.57 17.15 5.76
CA SER A 777 44.27 16.02 6.42
C SER A 777 44.78 16.29 7.84
N ASN A 778 44.76 17.53 8.32
CA ASN A 778 45.35 17.88 9.61
C ASN A 778 44.46 17.48 10.79
N ALA A 779 45.11 17.20 11.93
CA ALA A 779 44.41 17.12 13.20
C ALA A 779 43.77 18.48 13.52
N PHE A 780 42.55 18.46 14.06
CA PHE A 780 41.84 19.67 14.47
C PHE A 780 41.32 19.54 15.91
N ALA A 781 41.16 20.67 16.58
CA ALA A 781 40.61 20.70 17.92
C ALA A 781 39.63 21.84 18.05
N PHE A 782 38.49 21.61 18.70
CA PHE A 782 37.46 22.62 18.86
C PHE A 782 36.74 22.54 20.21
N SER A 783 36.09 23.63 20.61
CA SER A 783 35.13 23.67 21.71
C SER A 783 33.86 24.37 21.24
N ALA A 784 32.70 23.92 21.72
CA ALA A 784 31.42 24.57 21.47
C ALA A 784 30.98 25.31 22.75
N THR A 785 30.73 26.61 22.67
CA THR A 785 30.30 27.45 23.80
C THR A 785 29.19 28.39 23.39
N THR A 786 28.53 29.06 24.34
CA THR A 786 27.49 30.07 24.05
C THR A 786 27.67 31.33 24.91
N ASN A 787 27.18 32.48 24.45
CA ASN A 787 27.21 33.76 25.19
C ASN A 787 26.02 33.98 26.12
N VAL A 788 25.00 33.12 26.08
CA VAL A 788 23.74 33.32 26.82
C VAL A 788 23.43 32.12 27.72
N SER A 789 22.80 32.38 28.86
CA SER A 789 22.48 31.34 29.86
C SER A 789 21.31 30.44 29.45
N TRP A 790 20.43 30.89 28.57
CA TRP A 790 19.23 30.18 28.11
C TRP A 790 19.51 29.21 26.95
N LEU A 791 20.72 29.20 26.41
CA LEU A 791 21.12 28.28 25.35
C LEU A 791 22.07 27.23 25.92
N HIS A 792 21.76 25.96 25.70
CA HIS A 792 22.60 24.84 26.10
C HIS A 792 23.16 24.15 24.87
N VAL A 793 24.46 23.85 24.91
CA VAL A 793 25.15 23.10 23.87
C VAL A 793 25.62 21.77 24.41
N SER A 794 25.28 20.69 23.71
CA SER A 794 25.79 19.35 23.95
C SER A 794 26.34 18.76 22.64
N HIS A 795 27.04 17.64 22.71
CA HIS A 795 27.73 17.09 21.53
C HIS A 795 27.62 15.57 21.48
N ARG A 796 27.63 15.01 20.27
CA ARG A 796 27.77 13.57 20.01
C ARG A 796 28.43 13.29 18.67
N LEU A 797 29.10 12.16 18.56
CA LEU A 797 29.64 11.66 17.28
C LEU A 797 28.52 10.91 16.52
N THR A 798 28.31 11.20 15.25
CA THR A 798 27.11 10.72 14.50
C THR A 798 27.41 9.73 13.37
N THR A 799 28.69 9.54 13.08
CA THR A 799 29.22 8.81 11.92
C THR A 799 29.82 7.45 12.31
N LEU A 800 29.57 6.97 13.53
CA LEU A 800 29.95 5.61 13.89
C LEU A 800 28.97 4.60 13.31
N GLY A 801 29.46 3.92 12.27
CA GLY A 801 28.83 2.75 11.69
C GLY A 801 28.79 1.58 12.68
N SER A 802 27.65 0.89 12.65
CA SER A 802 27.51 -0.51 13.00
C SER A 802 28.70 -1.34 12.48
N SER A 803 29.51 -1.87 13.39
CA SER A 803 30.29 -3.09 13.16
C SER A 803 29.99 -4.07 14.31
N SER A 804 29.96 -5.35 13.96
CA SER A 804 29.07 -6.38 14.48
C SER A 804 29.64 -7.23 15.64
N ALA A 805 28.68 -7.88 16.32
CA ALA A 805 28.74 -9.20 16.96
C ALA A 805 29.23 -9.36 18.42
N SER A 806 28.32 -9.97 19.19
CA SER A 806 28.48 -10.84 20.37
C SER A 806 28.58 -10.22 21.77
N ASN A 807 27.64 -10.67 22.62
CA ASN A 807 27.54 -10.55 24.08
C ASN A 807 27.17 -9.17 24.67
N SER A 808 25.88 -8.95 24.91
CA SER A 808 25.36 -8.84 26.29
C SER A 808 23.85 -8.61 26.29
N SER A 809 23.13 -9.45 27.02
CA SER A 809 21.73 -9.29 27.40
C SER A 809 21.55 -8.14 28.38
N SER A 810 20.78 -7.09 28.02
CA SER A 810 19.97 -6.33 28.98
C SER A 810 19.02 -5.35 28.28
N SER A 811 17.75 -5.43 28.65
CA SER A 811 16.68 -4.52 28.31
C SER A 811 16.78 -3.16 29.02
N SER A 812 16.33 -2.10 28.32
CA SER A 812 15.78 -0.81 28.80
C SER A 812 16.57 0.49 28.54
N SER A 813 15.83 1.44 27.96
CA SER A 813 15.87 2.91 28.13
C SER A 813 16.94 3.79 27.43
N SER A 814 16.48 4.42 26.34
CA SER A 814 16.50 5.86 25.95
C SER A 814 17.50 6.90 26.52
N PHE A 815 18.50 6.58 27.33
CA PHE A 815 19.52 7.55 27.77
C PHE A 815 20.97 7.02 27.77
N GLN A 816 21.20 5.76 27.40
CA GLN A 816 22.55 5.15 27.45
C GLN A 816 23.51 5.52 26.29
N ASN A 817 23.14 6.43 25.40
CA ASN A 817 24.06 6.97 24.37
C ASN A 817 24.74 8.29 24.76
N MET A 818 24.49 8.82 25.96
CA MET A 818 25.38 9.81 26.57
C MET A 818 26.59 9.06 27.15
N GLU A 819 27.77 9.22 26.53
CA GLU A 819 29.07 8.62 26.90
C GLU A 819 29.44 7.23 26.32
N ARG A 820 29.37 7.06 24.99
CA ARG A 820 30.23 6.08 24.28
C ARG A 820 31.02 6.72 23.15
N ALA A 821 31.99 7.55 23.54
CA ALA A 821 33.24 7.80 22.82
C ALA A 821 34.28 8.40 23.79
N THR A 822 34.60 7.68 24.86
CA THR A 822 35.97 7.69 25.38
C THR A 822 36.73 6.63 24.58
N MET A 823 37.56 7.12 23.64
CA MET A 823 38.61 6.40 22.91
C MET A 823 38.14 5.38 21.86
N LEU A 824 38.18 5.77 20.57
CA LEU A 824 38.41 4.83 19.49
C LEU A 824 39.91 4.81 19.18
N ASP A 825 40.59 3.77 19.67
CA ASP A 825 41.84 3.26 19.11
C ASP A 825 41.60 1.79 18.76
N VAL A 826 41.41 1.47 17.49
CA VAL A 826 41.43 0.08 17.02
C VAL A 826 42.10 0.01 15.66
N THR A 827 43.41 0.28 15.65
CA THR A 827 44.48 -0.62 15.18
C THR A 827 45.72 0.23 14.93
N GLY A 828 46.80 -0.10 15.65
CA GLY A 828 48.11 0.56 15.67
C GLY A 828 48.83 0.76 14.32
N LYS A 829 48.24 1.57 13.45
CA LYS A 829 48.91 2.33 12.39
C LYS A 829 48.47 3.79 12.51
N GLU A 830 49.21 4.51 13.35
CA GLU A 830 49.42 5.96 13.35
C GLU A 830 48.19 6.88 13.30
N GLY A 831 47.69 7.30 14.48
CA GLY A 831 47.26 8.69 14.77
C GLY A 831 46.13 9.38 13.99
N ALA A 832 45.61 8.81 12.89
CA ALA A 832 44.71 9.49 11.97
C ALA A 832 43.25 9.55 12.50
N ARG A 833 42.60 8.41 12.73
CA ARG A 833 41.19 8.36 13.20
C ARG A 833 41.04 8.42 14.72
N ARG A 834 41.64 9.43 15.36
CA ARG A 834 41.52 9.68 16.82
C ARG A 834 40.40 10.68 17.10
N PHE A 835 39.60 10.49 18.14
CA PHE A 835 38.67 11.50 18.66
C PHE A 835 38.59 11.42 20.18
N GLU A 836 38.90 12.51 20.87
CA GLU A 836 38.99 12.55 22.33
C GLU A 836 38.40 13.83 22.91
N ARG A 837 37.62 13.68 24.00
CA ARG A 837 37.14 14.80 24.81
C ARG A 837 38.23 15.29 25.75
N ARG A 838 38.42 16.60 25.80
CA ARG A 838 39.36 17.29 26.69
C ARG A 838 38.72 17.57 28.05
N SER A 839 39.56 17.80 29.06
CA SER A 839 39.13 18.16 30.42
C SER A 839 38.39 19.51 30.50
N ASP A 840 38.61 20.41 29.54
CA ASP A 840 37.93 21.70 29.42
C ASP A 840 36.58 21.61 28.68
N GLY A 841 36.16 20.41 28.29
CA GLY A 841 34.91 20.17 27.55
C GLY A 841 35.04 20.29 26.03
N GLY A 842 36.21 20.64 25.48
CA GLY A 842 36.51 20.61 24.05
C GLY A 842 36.85 19.22 23.50
N PHE A 843 37.23 19.16 22.23
CA PHE A 843 37.55 17.93 21.49
C PHE A 843 38.86 18.05 20.73
N ASN A 844 39.60 16.96 20.65
CA ASN A 844 40.72 16.75 19.75
C ASN A 844 40.36 15.64 18.76
N ALA A 845 40.55 15.89 17.48
CA ALA A 845 40.45 14.91 16.40
C ALA A 845 41.82 14.74 15.73
N GLY A 846 42.17 13.50 15.37
CA GLY A 846 43.37 13.20 14.59
C GLY A 846 43.25 13.63 13.13
N GLY A 847 44.33 13.48 12.36
CA GLY A 847 44.34 13.80 10.92
C GLY A 847 43.51 12.83 10.08
N ASN A 848 43.00 13.25 8.93
CA ASN A 848 42.12 12.42 8.08
C ASN A 848 40.82 11.95 8.78
N PHE A 849 40.35 12.69 9.78
CA PHE A 849 39.08 12.43 10.44
C PHE A 849 37.93 12.65 9.46
N ASP A 850 37.27 11.58 9.04
CA ASP A 850 36.17 11.58 8.06
C ASP A 850 34.82 11.29 8.72
N ASP A 851 34.69 11.69 9.98
CA ASP A 851 33.47 11.61 10.77
C ASP A 851 32.89 13.04 10.95
N GLU A 852 31.66 13.13 11.50
CA GLU A 852 30.99 14.37 11.89
C GLU A 852 30.59 14.34 13.36
N VAL A 853 30.82 15.47 14.02
CA VAL A 853 30.37 15.74 15.39
C VAL A 853 29.15 16.64 15.32
N GLU A 854 28.03 16.16 15.85
CA GLU A 854 26.84 16.97 16.06
C GLU A 854 26.99 17.75 17.36
N VAL A 855 26.89 19.07 17.27
CA VAL A 855 26.68 19.98 18.39
C VAL A 855 25.19 20.30 18.45
N SER A 856 24.50 19.68 19.41
CA SER A 856 23.08 19.89 19.67
C SER A 856 22.87 21.18 20.45
N VAL A 857 21.99 22.02 19.93
CA VAL A 857 21.63 23.33 20.49
C VAL A 857 20.21 23.23 21.06
N GLN A 858 20.07 23.46 22.36
CA GLN A 858 18.82 23.33 23.11
C GLN A 858 18.48 24.63 23.84
N VAL A 859 17.24 25.06 23.76
CA VAL A 859 16.76 26.29 24.41
C VAL A 859 16.11 25.94 25.75
N ASP A 860 16.57 26.59 26.82
CA ASP A 860 15.89 26.57 28.12
C ASP A 860 14.79 27.63 28.14
N TRP A 861 13.58 27.19 27.80
CA TRP A 861 12.40 28.03 27.75
C TRP A 861 11.97 28.57 29.13
N THR A 862 12.51 28.05 30.24
CA THR A 862 12.16 28.55 31.59
C THR A 862 12.77 29.91 31.91
N GLN A 863 13.80 30.32 31.15
CA GLN A 863 14.47 31.62 31.32
C GLN A 863 13.80 32.78 30.57
N PHE A 864 12.68 32.52 29.88
CA PHE A 864 11.91 33.55 29.18
C PHE A 864 10.58 33.80 29.87
N ASP A 865 10.26 35.07 30.09
CA ASP A 865 8.95 35.49 30.57
C ASP A 865 7.83 35.09 29.60
N ALA A 866 6.63 34.87 30.14
CA ALA A 866 5.44 34.60 29.34
C ALA A 866 5.01 35.86 28.56
N VAL A 867 5.46 36.00 27.32
CA VAL A 867 5.04 37.06 26.40
C VAL A 867 3.93 36.53 25.49
N SER A 868 2.84 37.28 25.34
CA SER A 868 1.70 36.82 24.54
C SER A 868 2.04 36.70 23.05
N CYS A 869 1.65 35.60 22.39
CA CYS A 869 1.82 35.45 20.94
C CYS A 869 0.94 36.41 20.10
N ILE A 870 0.10 37.23 20.73
CA ILE A 870 -0.70 38.28 20.07
C ILE A 870 -0.09 39.68 20.25
N ASP A 871 0.95 39.81 21.06
CA ASP A 871 1.62 41.09 21.28
C ASP A 871 2.49 41.44 20.07
N ALA A 872 2.08 42.46 19.32
CA ALA A 872 2.81 42.97 18.15
C ALA A 872 4.17 43.60 18.52
N GLY A 873 4.40 43.95 19.80
CA GLY A 873 5.65 44.51 20.30
C GLY A 873 6.64 43.49 20.86
N ARG A 874 6.35 42.18 20.76
CA ARG A 874 7.22 41.14 21.34
C ARG A 874 8.60 41.11 20.69
N LYS A 875 9.63 40.95 21.51
CA LYS A 875 11.03 40.92 21.06
C LYS A 875 11.50 39.49 20.81
N MET A 876 12.14 39.28 19.67
CA MET A 876 12.92 38.07 19.40
C MET A 876 14.23 38.13 20.18
N HIS A 877 14.71 37.00 20.67
CA HIS A 877 15.98 36.91 21.38
C HIS A 877 17.01 36.20 20.51
N ALA A 878 18.24 36.71 20.45
CA ALA A 878 19.33 36.09 19.69
C ALA A 878 20.41 35.58 20.64
N GLY A 879 20.84 34.35 20.44
CA GLY A 879 21.96 33.72 21.14
C GLY A 879 23.01 33.28 20.13
N MET A 880 24.27 33.25 20.56
CA MET A 880 25.39 32.82 19.73
C MET A 880 25.94 31.50 20.24
N VAL A 881 26.25 30.60 19.32
CA VAL A 881 27.04 29.38 19.55
C VAL A 881 28.39 29.56 18.87
N TYR A 882 29.46 29.52 19.64
CA TYR A 882 30.82 29.65 19.12
C TYR A 882 31.43 28.28 18.98
N ILE A 883 31.83 27.94 17.75
CA ILE A 883 32.72 26.82 17.45
C ILE A 883 34.14 27.37 17.42
N ASN A 884 34.80 27.33 18.57
CA ASN A 884 36.14 27.86 18.76
C ASN A 884 37.18 26.79 18.44
N THR A 885 37.99 27.04 17.42
CA THR A 885 39.14 26.20 17.13
C THR A 885 40.29 26.46 18.09
N THR A 886 41.05 25.42 18.38
CA THR A 886 42.23 25.48 19.26
C THR A 886 43.47 24.87 18.64
N SER A 887 43.36 24.40 17.38
CA SER A 887 44.51 24.12 16.52
C SER A 887 45.17 25.42 16.05
N VAL A 888 46.48 25.38 15.81
CA VAL A 888 47.41 26.52 15.66
C VAL A 888 46.87 27.62 14.74
N ALA A 889 47.08 28.89 15.12
CA ALA A 889 46.67 30.05 14.34
C ALA A 889 47.27 29.99 12.92
N ALA A 890 46.41 30.10 11.89
CA ALA A 890 46.86 30.30 10.53
C ALA A 890 47.73 31.57 10.49
N GLU A 891 49.04 31.42 10.32
CA GLU A 891 49.90 32.58 10.06
C GLU A 891 49.36 33.31 8.82
N GLN A 892 49.26 34.63 8.89
CA GLN A 892 48.75 35.48 7.82
C GLN A 892 49.57 35.28 6.54
N TYR A 893 49.09 34.44 5.63
CA TYR A 893 49.50 34.54 4.24
C TYR A 893 48.81 35.76 3.62
N VAL A 894 49.62 36.63 3.02
CA VAL A 894 49.23 37.96 2.52
C VAL A 894 48.01 37.83 1.59
N GLY A 895 46.84 38.29 2.07
CA GLY A 895 45.60 38.35 1.29
C GLY A 895 44.49 37.36 1.67
N MET A 896 44.72 36.40 2.57
CA MET A 896 43.69 35.46 3.04
C MET A 896 43.60 35.45 4.57
N SER A 897 42.60 36.15 5.14
CA SER A 897 42.24 35.97 6.55
C SER A 897 41.31 34.76 6.66
N ALA A 898 41.77 33.67 7.27
CA ALA A 898 40.89 32.55 7.63
C ALA A 898 40.52 32.67 9.12
N PRO A 899 39.38 33.28 9.48
CA PRO A 899 38.86 33.11 10.82
C PRO A 899 38.60 31.62 11.04
N THR A 900 39.34 31.01 11.96
CA THR A 900 39.18 29.60 12.29
C THR A 900 37.98 29.36 13.22
N ASN A 901 37.45 30.41 13.85
CA ASN A 901 36.26 30.35 14.69
C ASN A 901 35.00 30.63 13.86
N VAL A 902 33.98 29.80 14.03
CA VAL A 902 32.67 30.00 13.40
C VAL A 902 31.67 30.41 14.48
N THR A 903 31.02 31.56 14.29
CA THR A 903 29.93 32.01 15.15
C THR A 903 28.61 31.64 14.50
N VAL A 904 27.77 30.87 15.19
CA VAL A 904 26.44 30.49 14.70
C VAL A 904 25.40 31.26 15.50
N SER A 905 24.50 31.97 14.83
CA SER A 905 23.39 32.66 15.49
C SER A 905 22.13 31.78 15.56
N LEU A 906 21.41 31.80 16.68
CA LEU A 906 20.05 31.26 16.80
C LEU A 906 19.12 32.38 17.28
N THR A 907 18.06 32.61 16.53
CA THR A 907 16.97 33.52 16.93
C THR A 907 15.81 32.70 17.50
N VAL A 908 15.29 33.12 18.66
CA VAL A 908 14.14 32.47 19.30
C VAL A 908 12.96 33.43 19.51
N ASP A 909 11.75 32.92 19.29
CA ASP A 909 10.49 33.58 19.63
C ASP A 909 10.01 33.06 21.00
N PRO A 910 10.08 33.87 22.08
CA PRO A 910 9.74 33.40 23.42
C PRO A 910 8.23 33.27 23.65
N CYS A 911 7.40 33.61 22.66
CA CYS A 911 5.97 33.78 22.88
C CYS A 911 5.28 32.53 23.42
N THR A 912 4.27 32.77 24.25
CA THR A 912 3.37 31.78 24.84
C THR A 912 1.94 32.30 24.77
N LEU A 913 0.98 31.39 24.78
CA LEU A 913 -0.44 31.71 24.92
C LEU A 913 -0.88 31.26 26.30
N SER A 914 -1.22 32.22 27.18
CA SER A 914 -1.63 31.91 28.56
C SER A 914 -2.93 31.12 28.61
N SER A 915 -3.14 30.36 29.69
CA SER A 915 -4.41 29.66 29.96
C SER A 915 -5.61 30.59 30.13
N SER A 916 -5.38 31.90 30.34
CA SER A 916 -6.39 32.96 30.38
C SER A 916 -6.66 33.62 29.02
N SER A 917 -5.97 33.21 27.95
CA SER A 917 -6.24 33.73 26.60
C SER A 917 -7.64 33.28 26.13
N SER A 918 -8.33 34.15 25.40
CA SER A 918 -9.63 33.83 24.77
C SER A 918 -9.51 32.89 23.56
N ILE A 919 -8.29 32.40 23.28
CA ILE A 919 -7.99 31.54 22.13
C ILE A 919 -8.26 30.08 22.53
N PRO A 920 -9.11 29.35 21.79
CA PRO A 920 -9.42 27.96 22.11
C PRO A 920 -8.19 27.05 22.06
N LYS A 921 -8.16 26.03 22.94
CA LYS A 921 -7.22 24.90 22.83
C LYS A 921 -7.35 24.23 21.46
N GLY A 922 -6.24 23.75 20.92
CA GLY A 922 -6.20 23.14 19.59
C GLY A 922 -6.02 24.13 18.42
N THR A 923 -6.13 25.44 18.65
CA THR A 923 -5.80 26.47 17.64
C THR A 923 -4.33 26.33 17.22
N PHE A 924 -4.04 26.27 15.93
CA PHE A 924 -2.69 26.13 15.39
C PHE A 924 -1.91 27.46 15.45
N VAL A 925 -0.62 27.37 15.74
CA VAL A 925 0.31 28.51 15.88
C VAL A 925 1.33 28.45 14.75
N ALA A 926 1.56 29.55 14.06
CA ALA A 926 2.50 29.61 12.94
C ALA A 926 3.93 29.23 13.37
N SER A 927 4.61 28.45 12.52
CA SER A 927 6.03 28.14 12.65
C SER A 927 6.84 29.42 12.56
N SER A 928 7.73 29.67 13.53
CA SER A 928 8.65 30.82 13.46
C SER A 928 9.71 30.65 12.38
N ALA A 929 10.01 29.40 12.01
CA ALA A 929 10.92 29.05 10.94
C ALA A 929 10.34 29.42 9.56
N ASP A 930 9.07 29.07 9.33
CA ASP A 930 8.46 29.14 8.00
C ASP A 930 7.56 30.37 7.83
N GLY A 931 7.07 30.95 8.93
CA GLY A 931 6.05 32.01 8.90
C GLY A 931 4.71 31.55 8.36
N ALA A 932 4.42 30.25 8.48
CA ALA A 932 3.26 29.56 7.93
C ALA A 932 2.64 28.59 8.95
N VAL A 933 1.42 28.12 8.68
CA VAL A 933 0.71 27.13 9.51
C VAL A 933 0.43 25.87 8.68
N SER A 934 0.79 24.68 9.18
CA SER A 934 0.50 23.37 8.58
C SER A 934 -0.39 22.59 9.52
N MET A 935 -1.50 22.07 9.02
CA MET A 935 -2.57 21.49 9.82
C MET A 935 -3.01 20.18 9.18
N LEU A 936 -2.90 19.06 9.90
CA LEU A 936 -3.40 17.78 9.40
C LEU A 936 -4.92 17.76 9.44
N ALA A 937 -5.54 17.13 8.45
CA ALA A 937 -7.00 17.06 8.33
C ALA A 937 -7.65 16.33 9.52
N GLU A 938 -6.96 15.32 10.08
CA GLU A 938 -7.42 14.55 11.25
C GLU A 938 -7.58 15.41 12.52
N HIS A 939 -6.89 16.56 12.57
CA HIS A 939 -6.91 17.48 13.70
C HIS A 939 -7.80 18.69 13.50
N ALA A 940 -8.57 18.72 12.40
CA ALA A 940 -9.59 19.73 12.19
C ALA A 940 -10.79 19.52 13.12
N ILE A 941 -11.52 20.60 13.37
CA ILE A 941 -12.83 20.54 14.02
C ILE A 941 -13.85 20.10 12.96
N VAL A 942 -14.53 18.98 13.20
CA VAL A 942 -15.63 18.53 12.36
C VAL A 942 -16.88 19.35 12.69
N GLU A 943 -17.33 20.19 11.75
CA GLU A 943 -18.62 20.88 11.84
C GLU A 943 -19.70 19.99 11.18
N PRO A 944 -20.84 19.71 11.85
CA PRO A 944 -21.94 18.97 11.23
C PRO A 944 -22.59 19.79 10.11
N ALA A 945 -23.45 19.13 9.31
CA ALA A 945 -24.29 19.82 8.34
C ALA A 945 -25.10 20.94 9.03
N ARG A 946 -25.10 22.12 8.42
CA ARG A 946 -25.85 23.29 8.92
C ARG A 946 -27.33 23.19 8.54
N ASN A 947 -27.61 22.53 7.43
CA ASN A 947 -28.96 22.19 7.00
C ASN A 947 -29.30 20.76 7.42
N THR A 948 -30.29 20.61 8.31
CA THR A 948 -30.67 19.29 8.83
C THR A 948 -31.59 18.49 7.90
N THR A 949 -32.00 19.04 6.76
CA THR A 949 -32.94 18.40 5.82
C THR A 949 -32.28 17.84 4.56
N SER A 950 -30.94 17.93 4.44
CA SER A 950 -30.17 17.45 3.30
C SER A 950 -29.88 15.95 3.36
N THR A 951 -29.41 15.38 2.24
CA THR A 951 -28.96 13.99 2.14
C THR A 951 -27.85 13.70 3.16
N HIS A 952 -27.98 12.60 3.90
CA HIS A 952 -27.03 12.25 4.96
C HIS A 952 -25.65 11.92 4.38
N THR A 953 -24.67 12.76 4.68
CA THR A 953 -23.25 12.55 4.40
C THR A 953 -22.45 12.72 5.69
N TYR A 954 -21.32 12.03 5.81
CA TYR A 954 -20.44 12.10 6.97
C TYR A 954 -18.97 12.10 6.56
N LEU A 955 -18.12 12.59 7.45
CA LEU A 955 -16.66 12.55 7.28
C LEU A 955 -16.09 11.33 7.98
N GLU A 956 -15.30 10.54 7.27
CA GLU A 956 -14.65 9.34 7.77
C GLU A 956 -13.14 9.59 7.89
N PRO A 957 -12.55 9.45 9.09
CA PRO A 957 -11.10 9.47 9.28
C PRO A 957 -10.44 8.23 8.66
N LEU A 958 -9.32 8.41 7.98
CA LEU A 958 -8.53 7.36 7.33
C LEU A 958 -7.14 7.27 7.98
N PRO A 959 -6.99 6.53 9.11
CA PRO A 959 -5.71 6.37 9.77
C PRO A 959 -4.74 5.55 8.90
N GLY A 960 -3.49 5.99 8.80
CA GLY A 960 -2.46 5.36 7.97
C GLY A 960 -2.59 5.63 6.47
N TYR A 961 -3.46 6.56 6.04
CA TYR A 961 -3.71 6.83 4.63
C TYR A 961 -2.63 7.71 3.99
N GLY A 962 -2.37 7.45 2.70
CA GLY A 962 -1.67 8.38 1.81
C GLY A 962 -0.22 8.68 2.20
N LEU A 963 0.25 9.86 1.82
CA LEU A 963 1.63 10.28 2.00
C LEU A 963 1.95 10.52 3.49
N LEU A 964 1.02 11.12 4.22
CA LEU A 964 1.27 11.66 5.56
C LEU A 964 0.86 10.71 6.70
N GLY A 965 0.03 9.70 6.42
CA GLY A 965 -0.41 8.70 7.41
C GLY A 965 -1.73 9.02 8.08
N SER A 966 -2.47 9.99 7.57
CA SER A 966 -3.79 10.38 8.07
C SER A 966 -4.52 11.15 6.98
N ALA A 967 -5.81 10.88 6.79
CA ALA A 967 -6.66 11.67 5.90
C ALA A 967 -8.10 11.70 6.39
N VAL A 968 -8.95 12.49 5.73
CA VAL A 968 -10.40 12.49 5.92
C VAL A 968 -11.06 12.42 4.55
N THR A 969 -12.04 11.53 4.40
CA THR A 969 -12.88 11.39 3.19
C THR A 969 -14.36 11.62 3.51
N VAL A 970 -15.17 11.75 2.47
CA VAL A 970 -16.61 12.02 2.55
C VAL A 970 -17.38 10.80 2.07
N LEU A 971 -18.30 10.30 2.90
CA LEU A 971 -19.11 9.12 2.65
C LEU A 971 -20.63 9.41 2.78
N PRO A 972 -21.50 8.58 2.17
CA PRO A 972 -21.16 7.48 1.25
C PRO A 972 -20.68 8.02 -0.11
N PRO A 973 -19.87 7.25 -0.87
CA PRO A 973 -19.40 7.70 -2.17
C PRO A 973 -20.57 7.82 -3.16
N THR A 974 -21.71 7.18 -2.94
CA THR A 974 -22.89 7.27 -3.82
C THR A 974 -23.67 8.58 -3.69
N ALA A 975 -23.34 9.46 -2.73
CA ALA A 975 -24.10 10.68 -2.50
C ALA A 975 -24.05 11.67 -3.69
N ASP A 976 -25.10 12.48 -3.82
CA ASP A 976 -25.18 13.61 -4.75
C ASP A 976 -24.21 14.73 -4.38
N SER A 977 -24.09 15.74 -5.26
CA SER A 977 -23.30 16.94 -4.96
C SER A 977 -23.83 17.60 -3.68
N ILE A 978 -22.91 18.10 -2.86
CA ILE A 978 -23.18 18.62 -1.52
C ILE A 978 -23.07 20.15 -1.56
N PRO A 979 -24.17 20.91 -1.58
CA PRO A 979 -24.09 22.36 -1.46
C PRO A 979 -23.42 22.80 -0.15
N THR A 980 -22.80 23.98 -0.15
CA THR A 980 -22.19 24.52 1.07
C THR A 980 -23.22 24.65 2.20
N GLY A 981 -22.94 24.02 3.33
CA GLY A 981 -23.84 23.98 4.49
C GLY A 981 -24.78 22.76 4.53
N ASP A 982 -24.96 22.04 3.43
CA ASP A 982 -25.81 20.85 3.37
C ASP A 982 -25.08 19.57 3.82
N GLY A 983 -23.75 19.58 3.91
CA GLY A 983 -22.96 18.48 4.46
C GLY A 983 -22.00 18.95 5.56
N PRO A 984 -21.31 17.99 6.22
CA PRO A 984 -20.28 18.31 7.20
C PRO A 984 -19.08 19.01 6.56
N SER A 985 -18.34 19.79 7.34
CA SER A 985 -17.11 20.47 6.92
C SER A 985 -16.00 20.34 7.95
N LEU A 986 -14.78 20.66 7.52
CA LEU A 986 -13.62 20.73 8.41
C LEU A 986 -13.26 22.19 8.65
N ALA A 987 -13.18 22.57 9.92
CA ALA A 987 -12.75 23.89 10.37
C ALA A 987 -11.36 23.82 11.01
N PHE A 988 -10.47 24.70 10.55
CA PHE A 988 -9.08 24.81 10.97
C PHE A 988 -8.87 26.16 11.64
N ASP A 989 -8.77 26.15 12.97
CA ASP A 989 -8.50 27.35 13.76
C ASP A 989 -6.99 27.61 13.80
N PHE A 990 -6.54 28.80 13.40
CA PHE A 990 -5.11 29.17 13.40
C PHE A 990 -4.88 30.62 13.82
N LEU A 991 -3.66 30.94 14.26
CA LEU A 991 -3.23 32.33 14.49
C LEU A 991 -2.56 32.89 13.25
N ALA A 992 -2.96 34.09 12.85
CA ALA A 992 -2.32 34.80 11.73
C ALA A 992 -0.81 34.99 12.00
N PRO A 993 0.09 34.63 11.06
CA PRO A 993 1.53 34.75 11.25
C PRO A 993 1.99 36.18 11.60
N SER A 994 3.06 36.28 12.40
CA SER A 994 3.55 37.49 13.10
C SER A 994 3.87 38.71 12.21
N ASN A 995 3.92 38.51 10.90
CA ASN A 995 4.36 39.44 9.86
C ASN A 995 3.27 39.68 8.80
N CYS A 996 2.00 39.46 9.16
CA CYS A 996 0.85 39.63 8.27
C CYS A 996 -0.18 40.61 8.84
N ASN A 997 -0.28 41.81 8.24
CA ASN A 997 -1.55 42.54 8.16
C ASN A 997 -2.26 42.09 6.88
N ALA A 998 -2.61 40.82 6.78
CA ALA A 998 -3.13 40.24 5.54
C ALA A 998 -4.64 40.06 5.60
N SER A 999 -5.29 40.58 4.58
CA SER A 999 -6.64 40.22 4.15
C SER A 999 -6.63 39.02 3.18
N SER A 1000 -5.45 38.45 2.87
CA SER A 1000 -5.23 37.50 1.78
C SER A 1000 -4.19 36.44 2.18
N PHE A 1001 -4.54 35.15 2.01
CA PHE A 1001 -3.67 34.02 2.31
C PHE A 1001 -3.56 33.09 1.11
N ASN A 1002 -2.38 32.51 0.90
CA ASN A 1002 -2.21 31.35 0.03
C ASN A 1002 -2.50 30.09 0.85
N VAL A 1003 -3.51 29.33 0.42
CA VAL A 1003 -3.96 28.10 1.07
C VAL A 1003 -3.64 26.93 0.16
N THR A 1004 -2.73 26.06 0.58
CA THR A 1004 -2.34 24.85 -0.15
C THR A 1004 -2.98 23.62 0.48
N LEU A 1005 -3.88 22.96 -0.25
CA LEU A 1005 -4.46 21.68 0.15
C LEU A 1005 -3.61 20.52 -0.39
N TRP A 1006 -3.39 19.53 0.46
CA TRP A 1006 -2.73 18.26 0.15
C TRP A 1006 -3.80 17.19 0.10
N LEU A 1007 -4.18 16.82 -1.11
CA LEU A 1007 -5.22 15.84 -1.40
C LEU A 1007 -4.57 14.54 -1.85
N SER A 1008 -5.26 13.42 -1.65
CA SER A 1008 -4.92 12.16 -2.35
C SER A 1008 -4.76 12.43 -3.86
N PRO A 1009 -4.04 11.59 -4.63
CA PRO A 1009 -3.97 11.62 -6.12
C PRO A 1009 -5.31 11.45 -6.87
N ILE A 1010 -6.36 12.12 -6.41
CA ILE A 1010 -7.72 12.08 -6.93
C ILE A 1010 -7.79 12.44 -8.42
N LEU A 1011 -8.71 11.76 -9.09
CA LEU A 1011 -9.08 11.96 -10.49
C LEU A 1011 -10.56 12.35 -10.57
N ASN A 1012 -10.96 13.04 -11.64
CA ASN A 1012 -12.37 13.20 -11.95
C ASN A 1012 -12.90 11.87 -12.48
N TYR A 1013 -13.60 11.10 -11.65
CA TYR A 1013 -14.08 9.77 -12.02
C TYR A 1013 -15.60 9.70 -12.30
N ARG A 1014 -16.33 10.83 -12.21
CA ARG A 1014 -17.77 10.94 -12.51
C ARG A 1014 -18.02 11.79 -13.74
N ASP A 1015 -18.86 11.30 -14.65
CA ASP A 1015 -19.24 12.05 -15.84
C ASP A 1015 -19.97 13.36 -15.47
N LYS A 1016 -19.55 14.48 -16.09
CA LYS A 1016 -20.11 15.84 -15.93
C LYS A 1016 -20.19 16.37 -14.49
N ARG A 1017 -19.51 15.71 -13.54
CA ARG A 1017 -19.53 16.05 -12.11
C ARG A 1017 -18.10 16.01 -11.56
N PRO A 1018 -17.25 16.98 -11.95
CA PRO A 1018 -15.86 17.02 -11.49
C PRO A 1018 -15.80 17.20 -9.98
N LEU A 1019 -14.75 16.67 -9.36
CA LEU A 1019 -14.51 16.87 -7.94
C LEU A 1019 -14.28 18.36 -7.66
N ARG A 1020 -14.86 18.85 -6.58
CA ARG A 1020 -14.78 20.26 -6.19
C ARG A 1020 -15.03 20.46 -4.70
N TYR A 1021 -14.40 21.47 -4.13
CA TYR A 1021 -14.58 21.88 -2.74
C TYR A 1021 -14.70 23.40 -2.65
N ALA A 1022 -15.13 23.94 -1.51
CA ALA A 1022 -15.02 25.37 -1.24
C ALA A 1022 -14.15 25.65 -0.02
N LEU A 1023 -13.37 26.73 -0.09
CA LEU A 1023 -12.66 27.31 1.05
C LEU A 1023 -13.39 28.56 1.52
N GLU A 1024 -13.48 28.77 2.83
CA GLU A 1024 -14.11 29.95 3.41
C GLU A 1024 -13.34 30.38 4.67
N LEU A 1025 -13.05 31.67 4.80
CA LEU A 1025 -12.37 32.26 5.95
C LEU A 1025 -13.38 32.93 6.89
N ASP A 1026 -13.25 32.71 8.20
CA ASP A 1026 -13.96 33.40 9.28
C ASP A 1026 -15.50 33.45 9.19
N SER A 1027 -16.11 32.47 8.52
CA SER A 1027 -17.56 32.46 8.24
C SER A 1027 -18.01 33.65 7.37
N ASP A 1028 -17.11 34.23 6.57
CA ASP A 1028 -17.36 35.32 5.65
C ASP A 1028 -17.67 34.75 4.25
N PRO A 1029 -18.93 34.72 3.78
CA PRO A 1029 -19.27 34.21 2.46
C PRO A 1029 -18.59 34.98 1.32
N ALA A 1030 -18.15 36.23 1.54
CA ALA A 1030 -17.41 36.99 0.55
C ALA A 1030 -15.98 36.44 0.34
N SER A 1031 -15.46 35.67 1.29
CA SER A 1031 -14.18 34.97 1.17
C SER A 1031 -14.27 33.61 0.49
N ARG A 1032 -15.48 33.14 0.18
CA ARG A 1032 -15.69 31.79 -0.29
C ARG A 1032 -15.15 31.62 -1.71
N VAL A 1033 -14.25 30.65 -1.88
CA VAL A 1033 -13.70 30.27 -3.19
C VAL A 1033 -14.01 28.81 -3.46
N GLU A 1034 -14.75 28.54 -4.53
CA GLU A 1034 -14.92 27.18 -5.06
C GLU A 1034 -13.69 26.79 -5.89
N VAL A 1035 -13.17 25.59 -5.64
CA VAL A 1035 -11.93 25.09 -6.23
C VAL A 1035 -12.16 23.72 -6.82
N LYS A 1036 -11.63 23.52 -8.03
CA LYS A 1036 -11.63 22.25 -8.75
C LYS A 1036 -10.19 21.72 -8.76
N PRO A 1037 -9.85 20.73 -7.92
CA PRO A 1037 -8.47 20.26 -7.76
C PRO A 1037 -7.92 19.59 -9.02
N VAL A 1038 -8.80 19.00 -9.84
CA VAL A 1038 -8.46 18.45 -11.15
C VAL A 1038 -9.09 19.38 -12.21
N PRO A 1039 -8.34 19.87 -13.21
CA PRO A 1039 -8.87 20.79 -14.22
C PRO A 1039 -10.13 20.25 -14.94
N GLU A 1040 -11.08 21.14 -15.25
CA GLU A 1040 -12.39 20.77 -15.83
C GLU A 1040 -12.35 20.18 -17.22
N ASN A 1041 -11.33 20.53 -18.01
CA ASN A 1041 -11.15 20.00 -19.36
C ASN A 1041 -10.69 18.53 -19.36
N ILE A 1042 -10.46 17.94 -18.18
CA ILE A 1042 -10.09 16.54 -18.03
C ILE A 1042 -11.37 15.72 -17.84
N THR A 1043 -11.80 15.10 -18.94
CA THR A 1043 -12.92 14.15 -18.95
C THR A 1043 -12.55 12.89 -18.14
N PRO A 1044 -13.48 12.30 -17.38
CA PRO A 1044 -13.23 11.03 -16.70
C PRO A 1044 -12.66 9.96 -17.64
N GLY A 1045 -11.58 9.31 -17.19
CA GLY A 1045 -10.80 8.42 -18.04
C GLY A 1045 -9.55 8.99 -18.67
N THR A 1046 -9.31 10.29 -18.54
CA THR A 1046 -8.11 10.94 -19.07
C THR A 1046 -7.22 11.43 -17.93
N ASN A 1047 -5.91 11.43 -18.17
CA ASN A 1047 -4.94 11.93 -17.21
C ASN A 1047 -4.71 13.42 -17.43
N SER A 1048 -4.62 14.18 -16.35
CA SER A 1048 -4.17 15.57 -16.40
C SER A 1048 -2.68 15.65 -16.75
N ALA A 1049 -2.21 16.79 -17.27
CA ALA A 1049 -0.80 16.93 -17.68
C ALA A 1049 0.19 16.74 -16.52
N ASP A 1050 -0.23 17.02 -15.29
CA ASP A 1050 0.52 16.84 -14.05
C ASP A 1050 0.37 15.44 -13.42
N TRP A 1051 -0.46 14.55 -13.98
CA TRP A 1051 -0.79 13.25 -13.40
C TRP A 1051 0.45 12.45 -12.98
N GLY A 1052 1.45 12.34 -13.86
CA GLY A 1052 2.68 11.60 -13.57
C GLY A 1052 3.44 12.15 -12.36
N ASN A 1053 3.41 13.47 -12.15
CA ASN A 1053 4.03 14.09 -10.96
C ASN A 1053 3.19 13.82 -9.71
N VAL A 1054 1.86 13.87 -9.83
CA VAL A 1054 0.92 13.64 -8.73
C VAL A 1054 1.00 12.21 -8.20
N VAL A 1055 0.98 11.20 -9.08
CA VAL A 1055 1.07 9.79 -8.65
C VAL A 1055 2.47 9.41 -8.16
N SER A 1056 3.53 9.99 -8.75
CA SER A 1056 4.90 9.77 -8.27
C SER A 1056 5.14 10.33 -6.86
N ALA A 1057 4.49 11.45 -6.54
CA ALA A 1057 4.55 12.09 -5.23
C ALA A 1057 3.51 11.54 -4.24
N ASN A 1058 2.60 10.67 -4.70
CA ASN A 1058 1.43 10.19 -3.97
C ASN A 1058 0.61 11.32 -3.31
N ILE A 1059 0.55 12.49 -3.94
CA ILE A 1059 -0.20 13.64 -3.42
C ILE A 1059 -0.51 14.65 -4.53
N ARG A 1060 -1.71 15.22 -4.50
CA ARG A 1060 -2.10 16.38 -5.31
C ARG A 1060 -2.09 17.64 -4.43
N LYS A 1061 -1.24 18.61 -4.76
CA LYS A 1061 -1.15 19.90 -4.08
C LYS A 1061 -1.91 20.96 -4.87
N VAL A 1062 -2.84 21.68 -4.23
CA VAL A 1062 -3.63 22.74 -4.86
C VAL A 1062 -3.56 24.00 -4.03
N THR A 1063 -2.94 25.05 -4.57
CA THR A 1063 -2.80 26.35 -3.90
C THR A 1063 -3.85 27.32 -4.41
N THR A 1064 -4.62 27.89 -3.48
CA THR A 1064 -5.69 28.86 -3.74
C THR A 1064 -5.47 30.11 -2.90
N THR A 1065 -5.59 31.30 -3.49
CA THR A 1065 -5.60 32.54 -2.72
C THR A 1065 -7.00 32.79 -2.16
N VAL A 1066 -7.13 32.89 -0.84
CA VAL A 1066 -8.38 33.19 -0.13
C VAL A 1066 -8.29 34.60 0.44
N GLN A 1067 -9.28 35.45 0.15
CA GLN A 1067 -9.31 36.86 0.57
C GLN A 1067 -10.55 37.17 1.39
N THR A 1068 -10.45 38.07 2.36
CA THR A 1068 -11.58 38.58 3.14
C THR A 1068 -11.54 40.11 3.20
N ASN A 1069 -12.69 40.75 3.42
CA ASN A 1069 -12.76 42.19 3.61
C ASN A 1069 -12.23 42.65 4.99
N HIS A 1070 -11.92 41.71 5.89
CA HIS A 1070 -11.46 41.98 7.24
C HIS A 1070 -9.96 41.74 7.39
N THR A 1071 -9.18 42.77 7.71
CA THR A 1071 -7.75 42.60 8.03
C THR A 1071 -7.57 41.91 9.39
N ALA A 1072 -6.63 40.96 9.47
CA ALA A 1072 -6.21 40.40 10.76
C ALA A 1072 -5.01 41.19 11.26
N ALA A 1073 -5.01 41.49 12.56
CA ALA A 1073 -3.75 41.78 13.23
C ALA A 1073 -2.94 40.48 13.40
N ALA A 1074 -1.60 40.61 13.45
CA ALA A 1074 -0.71 39.50 13.78
C ALA A 1074 -1.15 38.80 15.08
N GLY A 1075 -1.17 37.46 15.08
CA GLY A 1075 -1.60 36.66 16.23
C GLY A 1075 -3.11 36.60 16.47
N GLN A 1076 -3.94 37.25 15.64
CA GLN A 1076 -5.39 37.10 15.72
C GLN A 1076 -5.84 35.70 15.27
N LYS A 1077 -6.79 35.11 16.00
CA LYS A 1077 -7.43 33.84 15.62
C LYS A 1077 -8.21 34.02 14.31
N ARG A 1078 -8.00 33.09 13.40
CA ARG A 1078 -8.74 32.90 12.15
C ARG A 1078 -9.28 31.47 12.08
N THR A 1079 -10.31 31.27 11.27
CA THR A 1079 -10.87 29.94 10.99
C THR A 1079 -10.95 29.74 9.49
N LEU A 1080 -10.20 28.78 8.95
CA LEU A 1080 -10.35 28.33 7.57
C LEU A 1080 -11.28 27.12 7.54
N ARG A 1081 -12.33 27.16 6.71
CA ARG A 1081 -13.23 26.03 6.48
C ARG A 1081 -13.00 25.41 5.12
N TRP A 1082 -13.01 24.09 5.11
CA TRP A 1082 -13.05 23.26 3.92
C TRP A 1082 -14.41 22.58 3.81
N TRP A 1083 -15.14 22.93 2.76
CA TRP A 1083 -16.43 22.36 2.40
C TRP A 1083 -16.24 21.35 1.27
N PRO A 1084 -16.27 20.03 1.54
CA PRO A 1084 -16.30 19.05 0.48
C PRO A 1084 -17.65 19.13 -0.24
N LEU A 1085 -17.63 19.45 -1.54
CA LEU A 1085 -18.86 19.56 -2.32
C LEU A 1085 -19.16 18.28 -3.10
N GLU A 1086 -18.23 17.32 -3.12
CA GLU A 1086 -18.34 16.05 -3.83
C GLU A 1086 -17.74 14.89 -3.01
N PRO A 1087 -18.38 13.71 -2.95
CA PRO A 1087 -17.76 12.50 -2.42
C PRO A 1087 -16.54 12.06 -3.25
N GLY A 1088 -15.59 11.37 -2.60
CA GLY A 1088 -14.30 10.96 -3.18
C GLY A 1088 -13.21 12.03 -3.15
N LEU A 1089 -13.46 13.15 -2.48
CA LEU A 1089 -12.39 14.01 -1.99
C LEU A 1089 -11.76 13.38 -0.75
N VAL A 1090 -10.43 13.28 -0.75
CA VAL A 1090 -9.64 12.81 0.40
C VAL A 1090 -8.59 13.85 0.74
N LEU A 1091 -8.70 14.47 1.92
CA LEU A 1091 -7.83 15.55 2.39
C LEU A 1091 -6.86 15.03 3.46
N GLU A 1092 -5.56 15.25 3.26
CA GLU A 1092 -4.52 14.88 4.24
C GLU A 1092 -4.07 16.09 5.09
N LYS A 1093 -3.84 17.24 4.47
CA LYS A 1093 -3.22 18.41 5.12
C LYS A 1093 -3.64 19.72 4.46
N VAL A 1094 -3.65 20.79 5.25
CA VAL A 1094 -3.83 22.18 4.80
C VAL A 1094 -2.65 23.01 5.27
N VAL A 1095 -2.05 23.80 4.37
CA VAL A 1095 -0.99 24.76 4.69
C VAL A 1095 -1.47 26.17 4.36
N VAL A 1096 -1.35 27.09 5.31
CA VAL A 1096 -1.75 28.50 5.17
C VAL A 1096 -0.51 29.39 5.27
N GLU A 1097 -0.30 30.18 4.23
CA GLU A 1097 0.89 31.00 4.02
C GLU A 1097 0.50 32.46 3.72
N PRO A 1098 1.28 33.45 4.18
CA PRO A 1098 1.17 34.82 3.70
C PRO A 1098 1.27 34.90 2.18
N GLN A 1099 0.49 35.78 1.54
CA GLN A 1099 0.57 35.98 0.10
C GLN A 1099 2.01 36.33 -0.34
N GLY A 1100 2.52 35.62 -1.35
CA GLY A 1100 3.87 35.82 -1.89
C GLY A 1100 4.99 35.09 -1.14
N LYS A 1101 4.67 34.36 -0.05
CA LYS A 1101 5.58 33.43 0.59
C LYS A 1101 5.22 31.99 0.20
N MET A 1102 6.24 31.14 0.12
CA MET A 1102 6.08 29.69 0.05
C MET A 1102 7.15 29.03 0.91
N SER A 1103 6.75 27.98 1.61
CA SER A 1103 7.60 27.13 2.45
C SER A 1103 8.58 26.34 1.60
N ALA A 1104 9.64 25.83 2.25
CA ALA A 1104 10.62 25.00 1.57
C ALA A 1104 9.97 23.76 0.90
N LEU A 1105 10.41 23.44 -0.31
CA LEU A 1105 9.92 22.29 -1.05
C LEU A 1105 10.60 21.01 -0.51
N THR A 1106 9.84 20.24 0.26
CA THR A 1106 10.19 18.86 0.67
C THR A 1106 9.09 17.89 0.24
N SER A 1107 9.37 16.58 0.31
CA SER A 1107 8.42 15.55 -0.11
C SER A 1107 7.19 15.51 0.79
N LEU A 1108 7.38 15.50 2.12
CA LEU A 1108 6.34 15.49 3.15
C LEU A 1108 5.81 16.90 3.47
N GLY A 1109 6.47 17.94 2.96
CA GLY A 1109 6.17 19.34 3.22
C GLY A 1109 6.47 19.76 4.66
N MET A 1110 5.95 20.92 5.04
CA MET A 1110 6.08 21.44 6.40
C MET A 1110 5.45 20.45 7.42
N PRO A 1111 6.17 20.09 8.50
CA PRO A 1111 5.59 19.35 9.62
C PRO A 1111 4.36 20.06 10.18
N GLU A 1112 3.49 19.33 10.88
CA GLU A 1112 2.34 19.94 11.54
C GLU A 1112 2.80 21.01 12.55
N SER A 1113 2.13 22.16 12.52
CA SER A 1113 2.40 23.27 13.42
C SER A 1113 1.89 22.97 14.83
N GLY A 1114 2.57 23.50 15.85
CA GLY A 1114 2.12 23.38 17.24
C GLY A 1114 0.75 24.01 17.47
N ARG A 1115 0.07 23.56 18.53
CA ARG A 1115 -1.29 24.01 18.89
C ARG A 1115 -1.32 24.59 20.30
N VAL A 1116 -2.29 25.48 20.54
CA VAL A 1116 -2.57 26.01 21.88
C VAL A 1116 -2.91 24.87 22.84
N GLY A 1117 -2.17 24.80 23.95
CA GLY A 1117 -2.30 23.76 24.97
C GLY A 1117 -1.43 22.51 24.75
N MET A 1118 -0.56 22.49 23.73
CA MET A 1118 0.48 21.46 23.58
C MET A 1118 1.75 21.75 24.40
N VAL A 1119 2.07 23.04 24.59
CA VAL A 1119 3.13 23.58 25.46
C VAL A 1119 2.49 23.96 26.79
#